data_AF-A0A538SPI5-F1
#
_entry.id   AF-A0A538SPI5-F1
#
_cell.length_a   1.000
_cell.length_b   1.000
_cell.length_c   1.000
_cell.angle_alpha   90.00
_cell.angle_beta   90.00
_cell.angle_gamma   90.00
#
_symmetry.space_group_name_H-M   'P 1'
#
loop_
_entity.id
_entity.type
_entity.pdbx_description
1 polymer ?
#
loop_
_entity_poly.entity_id
_entity_poly.type
_entity_poly.pdbx_seq_one_letter_code
_entity_poly.pdbx_strand_id
1 'polypeptide(L)'
;MAQASRVAVERMTNGSGTRDRARRSRPRAVARLSRAEAGAGARVASERPKTGGRRPRVLQRPSDGSSSPRPEARRVAPRAVGVDTGGTFTDFVALAGGRLVALKLPSTPRSPERAVLEGLRRLGAGRATRVRHGSTVATNTLLERSGARVALVTTAGFEDLIEIGRQDRPDLYALAPRRAEPLVPASRRVGVSERTGPKGEILEPLGPAGLRKAASETRESRPQAIAIGLLHAYANPAHERRLERALARLGVPVTRSSAVCPEVREYERLSTTVANAYLIPRVASYLTRLSRGTPASLEIVLSHGGTTTPARAAREPVTQLLSGPAGGLKAARDVARACGFERALTLDIGGTSTDCGFVAGELPRRRAREVAGFPIQLPSLDLHTIGAGGGSIAAVDAGGLLHVGPQSAGAVPGPACYGRGGPPTVTDALVVLGRIPGQSMAGGALRLDRRAAARALAALGRRLGGMGALEAADGVIEVAEFHMAAALRRVSVERGEDPRGAGLVAFGGAGGLHACALADSLGCAVVLFPRHAGLLSAIGALNGGSRRERSRSVLIEASEETSLGRALDELQAAMLAEFSPSERARVRLERWAEVRYRGQSHELSLPYGPGLEERFHREHARRFGFADRRSGVEVVTVDVRGALPGDELPGGGDSVPTRRLGEPRDTARVHHDGRWLRAPVWQRAALPARFSAPGPGIVAEEGATLWIAPGWTARLHGTGTLVLVRARPARGPR
;
A
#
# COMPACT_ATOMS: atom_id res chain seq x y z
N MET A 1 18.93 -49.93 7.11
CA MET A 1 20.18 -49.89 7.91
C MET A 1 19.86 -49.13 9.19
N ALA A 2 19.41 -49.83 10.23
CA ALA A 2 20.22 -50.47 11.28
C ALA A 2 20.58 -49.51 12.42
N GLN A 3 19.80 -49.65 13.49
CA GLN A 3 20.05 -49.50 14.93
C GLN A 3 21.34 -48.86 15.50
N ALA A 4 21.09 -48.21 16.64
CA ALA A 4 21.86 -48.16 17.90
C ALA A 4 22.85 -47.00 18.12
N SER A 5 22.56 -46.19 19.16
CA SER A 5 23.29 -46.28 20.44
C SER A 5 22.67 -45.40 21.54
N ARG A 6 22.39 -46.02 22.69
CA ARG A 6 22.14 -45.41 24.02
C ARG A 6 23.32 -45.83 24.92
N VAL A 7 23.77 -44.94 25.83
CA VAL A 7 24.34 -45.12 27.20
C VAL A 7 24.84 -43.71 27.62
N ALA A 8 24.19 -42.94 28.49
CA ALA A 8 24.13 -42.96 29.98
C ALA A 8 25.46 -42.59 30.69
N VAL A 9 25.49 -41.42 31.39
CA VAL A 9 26.18 -41.21 32.68
C VAL A 9 25.42 -40.15 33.50
N GLU A 10 25.17 -40.49 34.76
CA GLU A 10 24.43 -39.76 35.80
C GLU A 10 25.36 -38.89 36.68
N ARG A 11 24.77 -37.86 37.30
CA ARG A 11 25.03 -37.27 38.63
C ARG A 11 26.36 -36.53 38.92
N MET A 12 26.20 -35.25 39.28
CA MET A 12 26.68 -34.75 40.58
C MET A 12 25.78 -33.61 41.09
N THR A 13 25.33 -33.77 42.34
CA THR A 13 24.50 -32.87 43.12
C THR A 13 25.37 -32.11 44.14
N ASN A 14 24.81 -30.96 44.58
CA ASN A 14 24.99 -30.28 45.86
C ASN A 14 26.24 -29.41 46.12
N GLY A 15 25.94 -28.13 46.39
CA GLY A 15 26.80 -27.16 47.06
C GLY A 15 25.98 -25.97 47.52
N SER A 16 25.43 -26.08 48.73
CA SER A 16 24.57 -25.13 49.44
C SER A 16 25.35 -24.05 50.20
N GLY A 17 24.71 -22.90 50.40
CA GLY A 17 24.97 -21.93 51.49
C GLY A 17 25.69 -20.65 51.05
N THR A 18 25.41 -19.46 51.56
CA THR A 18 24.46 -19.00 52.58
C THR A 18 24.35 -17.47 52.44
N ARG A 19 23.12 -16.99 52.66
CA ARG A 19 22.68 -15.69 53.21
C ARG A 19 23.75 -14.70 53.69
N ASP A 20 23.59 -13.42 53.32
CA ASP A 20 23.44 -12.38 54.35
C ASP A 20 22.57 -11.17 53.95
N ARG A 21 21.86 -10.62 54.95
CA ARG A 21 20.91 -9.50 54.92
C ARG A 21 21.57 -8.24 55.50
N ALA A 22 21.19 -7.05 55.00
CA ALA A 22 20.88 -5.81 55.75
C ALA A 22 21.17 -4.59 54.84
N ARG A 23 20.17 -3.79 54.41
CA ARG A 23 19.38 -2.74 55.10
C ARG A 23 19.99 -1.33 54.98
N ARG A 24 19.16 -0.44 54.39
CA ARG A 24 19.01 1.03 54.62
C ARG A 24 20.21 1.90 54.17
N SER A 25 20.06 3.07 53.56
CA SER A 25 19.17 4.20 53.87
C SER A 25 19.16 5.26 52.74
N ARG A 26 18.00 5.93 52.55
CA ARG A 26 17.86 7.30 51.98
C ARG A 26 18.10 8.34 53.11
N PRO A 27 18.41 9.63 52.81
CA PRO A 27 17.40 10.71 52.59
C PRO A 27 17.78 11.72 51.45
N ARG A 28 16.84 12.31 50.68
CA ARG A 28 16.23 13.68 50.72
C ARG A 28 17.26 14.85 50.80
N ALA A 29 17.25 15.93 50.01
CA ALA A 29 16.22 16.98 49.82
C ALA A 29 16.68 18.00 48.71
N VAL A 30 15.82 18.56 47.82
CA VAL A 30 15.14 19.90 47.82
C VAL A 30 15.90 21.07 47.13
N ALA A 31 15.28 21.65 46.10
CA ALA A 31 15.13 23.10 45.74
C ALA A 31 14.36 23.14 44.39
N ARG A 32 13.16 23.70 44.15
CA ARG A 32 12.47 24.98 44.45
C ARG A 32 13.21 26.24 43.98
N LEU A 33 12.76 26.79 42.84
CA LEU A 33 12.72 28.23 42.56
C LEU A 33 11.39 28.59 41.87
N SER A 34 10.67 29.52 42.49
CA SER A 34 9.63 30.43 41.98
C SER A 34 10.26 31.83 42.02
N ARG A 35 9.95 32.88 41.24
CA ARG A 35 8.64 33.56 41.02
C ARG A 35 8.92 34.87 40.22
N ALA A 36 7.82 35.55 39.82
CA ALA A 36 7.63 36.96 39.38
C ALA A 36 7.19 37.07 37.90
N GLU A 37 5.94 37.35 37.50
CA GLU A 37 4.91 38.39 37.80
C GLU A 37 5.00 39.70 36.99
N ALA A 38 3.79 40.21 36.68
CA ALA A 38 3.37 41.48 36.06
C ALA A 38 3.33 41.51 34.52
N GLY A 39 2.28 42.01 33.85
CA GLY A 39 1.08 42.72 34.30
C GLY A 39 0.09 42.95 33.14
N ALA A 40 -1.15 43.22 33.49
CA ALA A 40 -2.32 43.43 32.64
C ALA A 40 -2.37 44.82 31.96
N GLY A 41 -3.29 45.01 31.01
CA GLY A 41 -3.78 46.35 30.66
C GLY A 41 -4.42 46.46 29.27
N ALA A 42 -5.65 46.98 29.22
CA ALA A 42 -6.54 47.02 28.06
C ALA A 42 -6.87 48.46 27.62
N ARG A 43 -7.58 48.58 26.47
CA ARG A 43 -8.47 49.69 25.99
C ARG A 43 -7.78 50.89 25.30
N VAL A 44 -8.09 51.24 24.03
CA VAL A 44 -9.25 51.92 23.36
C VAL A 44 -9.02 53.43 23.17
N ALA A 45 -9.57 53.95 22.06
CA ALA A 45 -9.76 55.35 21.60
C ALA A 45 -8.67 55.85 20.62
N SER A 46 -8.95 56.05 19.32
CA SER A 46 -9.82 57.04 18.65
C SER A 46 -9.35 58.47 18.82
N GLU A 47 -8.87 59.11 17.74
CA GLU A 47 -9.20 60.48 17.34
C GLU A 47 -8.55 60.88 16.00
N ARG A 48 -9.39 61.32 15.07
CA ARG A 48 -9.15 62.35 14.03
C ARG A 48 -9.84 63.63 14.57
N PRO A 49 -9.59 64.89 14.12
CA PRO A 49 -9.49 65.27 12.69
C PRO A 49 -8.67 66.54 12.35
N LYS A 50 -8.80 66.95 11.06
CA LYS A 50 -8.62 68.30 10.45
C LYS A 50 -7.20 68.61 9.90
N THR A 51 -6.94 69.31 8.79
CA THR A 51 -7.71 69.93 7.67
C THR A 51 -6.70 70.47 6.63
N GLY A 52 -7.07 70.54 5.34
CA GLY A 52 -6.51 71.45 4.31
C GLY A 52 -5.18 71.01 3.68
N GLY A 53 -4.94 71.00 2.36
CA GLY A 53 -5.59 71.64 1.23
C GLY A 53 -4.52 72.34 0.39
N ARG A 54 -4.08 71.76 -0.73
CA ARG A 54 -3.53 72.48 -1.90
C ARG A 54 -3.50 71.59 -3.15
N ARG A 55 -4.00 72.18 -4.24
CA ARG A 55 -4.28 71.61 -5.58
C ARG A 55 -3.03 71.68 -6.52
N PRO A 56 -3.08 71.08 -7.72
CA PRO A 56 -1.98 70.33 -8.33
C PRO A 56 -1.23 71.09 -9.44
N ARG A 57 -0.03 70.59 -9.80
CA ARG A 57 0.61 70.87 -11.09
C ARG A 57 0.48 69.65 -12.00
N VAL A 58 -0.12 69.91 -13.16
CA VAL A 58 -0.32 68.99 -14.29
C VAL A 58 0.96 68.94 -15.12
N LEU A 59 1.37 67.74 -15.56
CA LEU A 59 2.16 67.54 -16.78
C LEU A 59 1.83 66.15 -17.38
N GLN A 60 0.98 66.20 -18.41
CA GLN A 60 0.86 65.38 -19.62
C GLN A 60 0.93 63.84 -19.59
N ARG A 61 -0.17 63.23 -20.06
CA ARG A 61 -0.32 61.83 -20.51
C ARG A 61 0.47 61.56 -21.81
N PRO A 62 0.84 60.29 -22.04
CA PRO A 62 0.36 59.63 -23.26
C PRO A 62 -0.26 58.24 -23.03
N SER A 63 -1.34 58.03 -23.80
CA SER A 63 -1.93 56.79 -24.33
C SER A 63 -2.30 55.63 -23.39
N ASP A 64 -3.63 55.47 -23.25
CA ASP A 64 -4.33 54.27 -22.84
C ASP A 64 -3.94 53.06 -23.73
N GLY A 65 -3.33 52.06 -23.10
CA GLY A 65 -3.30 50.68 -23.57
C GLY A 65 -3.98 49.81 -22.51
N SER A 66 -5.31 49.77 -22.53
CA SER A 66 -6.12 48.94 -21.65
C SER A 66 -5.87 47.46 -21.95
N SER A 67 -4.89 46.85 -21.27
CA SER A 67 -4.88 45.40 -21.13
C SER A 67 -5.99 45.04 -20.15
N SER A 68 -7.17 44.77 -20.72
CA SER A 68 -8.23 44.06 -20.03
C SER A 68 -7.64 42.86 -19.28
N PRO A 69 -8.03 42.62 -18.01
CA PRO A 69 -7.63 41.40 -17.33
C PRO A 69 -8.14 40.25 -18.20
N ARG A 70 -7.21 39.40 -18.66
CA ARG A 70 -7.57 38.15 -19.34
C ARG A 70 -8.63 37.46 -18.47
N PRO A 71 -9.80 37.09 -19.02
CA PRO A 71 -10.83 36.45 -18.23
C PRO A 71 -10.20 35.22 -17.56
N GLU A 72 -10.28 35.13 -16.23
CA GLU A 72 -10.01 33.88 -15.53
C GLU A 72 -10.86 32.81 -16.22
N ALA A 73 -10.20 31.90 -16.95
CA ALA A 73 -10.89 30.81 -17.61
C ALA A 73 -11.74 30.13 -16.54
N ARG A 74 -13.07 30.13 -16.71
CA ARG A 74 -14.01 29.43 -15.82
C ARG A 74 -13.42 28.05 -15.54
N ARG A 75 -12.95 27.82 -14.32
CA ARG A 75 -12.42 26.51 -13.92
C ARG A 75 -13.56 25.51 -14.05
N VAL A 76 -13.50 24.69 -15.09
CA VAL A 76 -14.47 23.61 -15.30
C VAL A 76 -14.36 22.68 -14.09
N ALA A 77 -15.44 22.55 -13.33
CA ALA A 77 -15.47 21.65 -12.19
C ALA A 77 -15.14 20.22 -12.65
N PRO A 78 -14.28 19.48 -11.91
CA PRO A 78 -13.90 18.14 -12.32
C PRO A 78 -15.08 17.19 -12.19
N ARG A 79 -15.25 16.31 -13.18
CA ARG A 79 -16.26 15.24 -13.15
C ARG A 79 -15.85 14.13 -12.18
N ALA A 80 -14.55 13.82 -12.13
CA ALA A 80 -14.01 12.80 -11.24
C ALA A 80 -12.61 13.18 -10.74
N VAL A 81 -12.25 12.71 -9.55
CA VAL A 81 -10.93 12.89 -8.94
C VAL A 81 -10.47 11.57 -8.32
N GLY A 82 -9.29 11.10 -8.70
CA GLY A 82 -8.57 10.03 -8.00
C GLY A 82 -7.61 10.64 -6.99
N VAL A 83 -7.62 10.10 -5.78
CA VAL A 83 -6.75 10.54 -4.68
C VAL A 83 -6.02 9.32 -4.13
N ASP A 84 -4.71 9.43 -3.97
CA ASP A 84 -3.90 8.46 -3.26
C ASP A 84 -3.10 9.16 -2.16
N THR A 85 -3.30 8.73 -0.91
CA THR A 85 -2.62 9.32 0.25
C THR A 85 -1.47 8.42 0.68
N GLY A 86 -0.25 8.78 0.27
CA GLY A 86 0.98 8.12 0.69
C GLY A 86 1.61 8.75 1.94
N GLY A 87 2.73 8.16 2.39
CA GLY A 87 3.48 8.63 3.57
C GLY A 87 4.15 9.99 3.38
N THR A 88 4.54 10.34 2.15
CA THR A 88 5.27 11.60 1.86
C THR A 88 4.37 12.66 1.22
N PHE A 89 3.62 12.27 0.20
CA PHE A 89 2.74 13.16 -0.56
C PHE A 89 1.35 12.55 -0.72
N THR A 90 0.37 13.43 -0.88
CA THR A 90 -0.99 13.10 -1.30
C THR A 90 -1.14 13.52 -2.76
N ASP A 91 -1.43 12.55 -3.61
CA ASP A 91 -1.48 12.67 -5.06
C ASP A 91 -2.93 12.77 -5.52
N PHE A 92 -3.22 13.74 -6.38
CA PHE A 92 -4.55 13.97 -6.94
C PHE A 92 -4.47 14.00 -8.46
N VAL A 93 -5.45 13.35 -9.10
CA VAL A 93 -5.67 13.44 -10.54
C VAL A 93 -7.14 13.68 -10.80
N ALA A 94 -7.46 14.81 -11.42
CA ALA A 94 -8.81 15.24 -11.74
C ALA A 94 -9.07 15.16 -13.24
N LEU A 95 -10.26 14.69 -13.62
CA LEU A 95 -10.77 14.78 -14.99
C LEU A 95 -11.66 16.02 -15.12
N ALA A 96 -11.12 17.09 -15.71
CA ALA A 96 -11.81 18.37 -15.88
C ALA A 96 -11.81 18.76 -17.37
N GLY A 97 -12.99 19.01 -17.95
CA GLY A 97 -13.11 19.42 -19.36
C GLY A 97 -12.45 18.46 -20.36
N GLY A 98 -12.47 17.15 -20.09
CA GLY A 98 -11.83 16.14 -20.95
C GLY A 98 -10.31 16.06 -20.83
N ARG A 99 -9.69 16.71 -19.82
CA ARG A 99 -8.25 16.67 -19.56
C ARG A 99 -7.93 16.20 -18.15
N LEU A 100 -6.76 15.58 -17.99
CA LEU A 100 -6.21 15.23 -16.68
C LEU A 100 -5.49 16.46 -16.09
N VAL A 101 -5.86 16.80 -14.85
CA VAL A 101 -5.22 17.84 -14.06
C VAL A 101 -4.62 17.17 -12.82
N ALA A 102 -3.31 17.29 -12.68
CA ALA A 102 -2.57 16.77 -11.54
C ALA A 102 -2.45 17.82 -10.44
N LEU A 103 -2.47 17.38 -9.18
CA LEU A 103 -2.08 18.18 -8.03
C LEU A 103 -1.36 17.27 -7.03
N LYS A 104 -0.26 17.75 -6.47
CA LYS A 104 0.51 17.04 -5.45
C LYS A 104 0.67 17.93 -4.23
N LEU A 105 0.29 17.43 -3.06
CA LEU A 105 0.40 18.15 -1.80
C LEU A 105 1.23 17.34 -0.79
N PRO A 106 2.02 17.98 0.09
CA PRO A 106 2.65 17.27 1.20
C PRO A 106 1.60 16.57 2.06
N SER A 107 1.86 15.32 2.46
CA SER A 107 0.97 14.59 3.36
C SER A 107 0.96 15.21 4.76
N THR A 108 -0.15 15.07 5.47
CA THR A 108 -0.33 15.49 6.87
C THR A 108 -0.56 14.28 7.78
N PRO A 109 0.47 13.51 8.20
CA PRO A 109 0.30 12.20 8.83
C PRO A 109 -0.62 12.18 10.06
N ARG A 110 -0.59 13.23 10.88
CA ARG A 110 -1.45 13.36 12.08
C ARG A 110 -2.91 13.70 11.76
N SER A 111 -3.19 14.23 10.56
CA SER A 111 -4.53 14.58 10.12
C SER A 111 -4.63 14.45 8.59
N PRO A 112 -4.60 13.22 8.04
CA PRO A 112 -4.50 13.00 6.60
C PRO A 112 -5.66 13.63 5.82
N GLU A 113 -6.83 13.79 6.45
CA GLU A 113 -8.01 14.36 5.84
C GLU A 113 -7.80 15.82 5.41
N ARG A 114 -6.92 16.57 6.10
CA ARG A 114 -6.68 17.99 5.79
C ARG A 114 -6.03 18.17 4.41
N ALA A 115 -5.04 17.34 4.09
CA ALA A 115 -4.39 17.36 2.78
C ALA A 115 -5.40 17.03 1.67
N VAL A 116 -6.24 16.01 1.89
CA VAL A 116 -7.31 15.61 0.94
C VAL A 116 -8.31 16.72 0.70
N LEU A 117 -8.86 17.31 1.76
CA LEU A 117 -9.86 18.39 1.67
C LEU A 117 -9.29 19.64 0.99
N GLU A 118 -8.05 20.01 1.31
CA GLU A 118 -7.39 21.15 0.67
C GLU A 118 -7.15 20.89 -0.83
N GLY A 119 -6.74 19.67 -1.20
CA GLY A 119 -6.56 19.31 -2.60
C GLY A 119 -7.86 19.34 -3.39
N LEU A 120 -8.94 18.77 -2.84
CA LEU A 120 -10.28 18.82 -3.44
C LEU A 120 -10.78 20.26 -3.62
N ARG A 121 -10.55 21.13 -2.63
CA ARG A 121 -10.89 22.56 -2.71
C ARG A 121 -10.10 23.25 -3.82
N ARG A 122 -8.78 23.03 -3.93
CA ARG A 122 -7.94 23.61 -4.99
C ARG A 122 -8.34 23.15 -6.39
N LEU A 123 -8.84 21.93 -6.51
CA LEU A 123 -9.35 21.37 -7.77
C LEU A 123 -10.78 21.83 -8.10
N GLY A 124 -11.47 22.50 -7.18
CA GLY A 124 -12.85 22.94 -7.37
C GLY A 124 -13.87 21.78 -7.36
N ALA A 125 -13.57 20.69 -6.65
CA ALA A 125 -14.47 19.56 -6.53
C ALA A 125 -15.78 19.96 -5.83
N GLY A 126 -16.91 19.66 -6.47
CA GLY A 126 -18.26 19.99 -5.99
C GLY A 126 -19.15 18.77 -5.85
N ARG A 127 -20.46 18.98 -5.64
CA ARG A 127 -21.45 17.89 -5.47
C ARG A 127 -21.52 16.90 -6.63
N ALA A 128 -21.29 17.38 -7.85
CA ALA A 128 -21.27 16.56 -9.06
C ALA A 128 -19.94 15.80 -9.27
N THR A 129 -18.92 16.10 -8.47
CA THR A 129 -17.61 15.44 -8.58
C THR A 129 -17.63 14.10 -7.87
N ARG A 130 -17.21 13.05 -8.56
CA ARG A 130 -16.93 11.73 -7.94
C ARG A 130 -15.48 11.66 -7.47
N VAL A 131 -15.25 11.33 -6.22
CA VAL A 131 -13.91 11.21 -5.63
C VAL A 131 -13.64 9.76 -5.27
N ARG A 132 -12.57 9.19 -5.80
CA ARG A 132 -12.09 7.85 -5.46
C ARG A 132 -10.81 7.98 -4.65
N HIS A 133 -10.85 7.51 -3.41
CA HIS A 133 -9.84 7.82 -2.42
C HIS A 133 -9.17 6.55 -1.88
N GLY A 134 -7.89 6.39 -2.19
CA GLY A 134 -6.98 5.42 -1.58
C GLY A 134 -6.23 6.04 -0.40
N SER A 135 -6.02 5.24 0.65
CA SER A 135 -5.38 5.73 1.87
C SER A 135 -4.56 4.65 2.56
N THR A 136 -3.41 5.03 3.10
CA THR A 136 -2.57 4.17 3.94
C THR A 136 -2.93 4.20 5.42
N VAL A 137 -4.00 4.91 5.84
CA VAL A 137 -4.36 5.05 7.27
C VAL A 137 -4.56 3.69 7.94
N ALA A 138 -5.24 2.75 7.28
CA ALA A 138 -5.45 1.40 7.83
C ALA A 138 -4.11 0.66 7.99
N THR A 139 -3.30 0.62 6.93
CA THR A 139 -1.99 -0.05 6.94
C THR A 139 -1.06 0.53 8.00
N ASN A 140 -0.95 1.86 8.09
CA ASN A 140 -0.08 2.52 9.06
C ASN A 140 -0.56 2.28 10.50
N THR A 141 -1.88 2.27 10.75
CA THR A 141 -2.42 1.97 12.07
C THR A 141 -2.01 0.57 12.56
N LEU A 142 -1.98 -0.40 11.65
CA LEU A 142 -1.56 -1.77 11.97
C LEU A 142 -0.04 -1.87 12.18
N LEU A 143 0.75 -1.25 11.30
CA LEU A 143 2.22 -1.22 11.39
C LEU A 143 2.72 -0.49 12.64
N GLU A 144 2.17 0.68 12.94
CA GLU A 144 2.53 1.50 14.11
C GLU A 144 1.91 0.96 15.41
N ARG A 145 1.07 -0.07 15.33
CA ARG A 145 0.29 -0.60 16.46
C ARG A 145 -0.41 0.51 17.25
N SER A 146 -1.10 1.39 16.53
CA SER A 146 -1.73 2.59 17.08
C SER A 146 -3.26 2.58 16.91
N GLY A 147 -3.84 1.38 16.95
CA GLY A 147 -5.27 1.12 16.81
C GLY A 147 -6.01 0.98 18.14
N ALA A 148 -7.16 0.33 18.10
CA ALA A 148 -8.10 0.27 19.22
C ALA A 148 -7.73 -0.78 20.28
N ARG A 149 -8.12 -0.52 21.52
CA ARG A 149 -8.19 -1.58 22.54
C ARG A 149 -9.33 -2.54 22.21
N VAL A 150 -9.02 -3.65 21.57
CA VAL A 150 -10.00 -4.70 21.25
C VAL A 150 -10.21 -5.65 22.43
N ALA A 151 -11.46 -6.08 22.65
CA ALA A 151 -11.78 -7.29 23.40
C ALA A 151 -12.15 -8.40 22.41
N LEU A 152 -11.67 -9.61 22.65
CA LEU A 152 -11.85 -10.77 21.79
C LEU A 152 -12.77 -11.79 22.48
N VAL A 153 -13.84 -12.19 21.82
CA VAL A 153 -14.76 -13.24 22.30
C VAL A 153 -14.64 -14.45 21.38
N THR A 154 -14.31 -15.61 21.95
CA THR A 154 -14.09 -16.87 21.23
C THR A 154 -14.87 -18.00 21.88
N THR A 155 -14.97 -19.13 21.18
CA THR A 155 -15.30 -20.40 21.83
C THR A 155 -14.34 -20.68 22.98
N ALA A 156 -14.85 -21.14 24.12
CA ALA A 156 -14.04 -21.48 25.29
C ALA A 156 -12.97 -22.54 24.94
N GLY A 157 -11.75 -22.34 25.42
CA GLY A 157 -10.57 -23.14 25.09
C GLY A 157 -9.85 -22.74 23.79
N PHE A 158 -10.34 -21.71 23.08
CA PHE A 158 -9.75 -21.19 21.83
C PHE A 158 -9.34 -19.70 21.95
N GLU A 159 -9.27 -19.17 23.16
CA GLU A 159 -8.93 -17.78 23.47
C GLU A 159 -7.53 -17.43 22.94
N ASP A 160 -6.57 -18.33 23.12
CA ASP A 160 -5.16 -18.11 22.78
C ASP A 160 -4.79 -18.44 21.33
N LEU A 161 -5.78 -18.74 20.49
CA LEU A 161 -5.56 -19.11 19.09
C LEU A 161 -4.76 -18.05 18.31
N ILE A 162 -4.99 -16.75 18.57
CA ILE A 162 -4.25 -15.65 17.90
C ILE A 162 -2.79 -15.53 18.35
N GLU A 163 -2.43 -16.12 19.48
CA GLU A 163 -1.07 -16.10 20.04
C GLU A 163 -0.31 -17.38 19.68
N ILE A 164 -0.99 -18.53 19.71
CA ILE A 164 -0.44 -19.81 19.26
C ILE A 164 -0.13 -19.75 17.76
N GLY A 165 -1.05 -19.20 16.96
CA GLY A 165 -0.96 -19.11 15.51
C GLY A 165 -0.80 -20.48 14.84
N ARG A 166 -0.05 -20.52 13.73
CA ARG A 166 0.33 -21.77 13.05
C ARG A 166 1.66 -22.35 13.52
N GLN A 167 2.30 -21.70 14.49
CA GLN A 167 3.66 -22.02 14.95
C GLN A 167 4.76 -21.98 13.87
N ASP A 168 4.49 -21.32 12.75
CA ASP A 168 5.48 -21.06 11.71
C ASP A 168 6.72 -20.36 12.29
N ARG A 169 7.90 -20.67 11.74
CA ARG A 169 9.16 -20.01 12.09
C ARG A 169 9.58 -19.09 10.94
N PRO A 170 9.31 -17.77 11.03
CA PRO A 170 9.69 -16.83 9.98
C PRO A 170 11.20 -16.87 9.70
N ASP A 171 11.99 -16.91 10.78
CA ASP A 171 13.43 -17.11 10.75
C ASP A 171 13.74 -18.54 11.19
N LEU A 172 13.78 -19.47 10.23
CA LEU A 172 13.93 -20.91 10.49
C LEU A 172 15.15 -21.22 11.39
N TYR A 173 16.23 -20.46 11.23
CA TYR A 173 17.50 -20.65 11.94
C TYR A 173 17.67 -19.77 13.20
N ALA A 174 16.71 -18.90 13.52
CA ALA A 174 16.79 -18.12 14.76
C ALA A 174 16.62 -19.05 15.97
N LEU A 175 17.64 -19.15 16.83
CA LEU A 175 17.62 -20.00 18.04
C LEU A 175 16.50 -19.60 19.01
N ALA A 176 16.18 -18.31 19.08
CA ALA A 176 15.08 -17.76 19.86
C ALA A 176 14.18 -16.92 18.94
N PRO A 177 13.26 -17.54 18.18
CA PRO A 177 12.42 -16.81 17.25
C PRO A 177 11.48 -15.86 18.02
N ARG A 178 11.44 -14.59 17.61
CA ARG A 178 10.49 -13.62 18.14
C ARG A 178 9.24 -13.62 17.29
N ARG A 179 8.11 -14.05 17.88
CA ARG A 179 6.80 -13.95 17.24
C ARG A 179 6.25 -12.53 17.38
N ALA A 180 5.42 -12.12 16.43
CA ALA A 180 4.67 -10.89 16.56
C ALA A 180 3.73 -11.01 17.77
N GLU A 181 3.85 -10.07 18.71
CA GLU A 181 2.92 -10.01 19.85
C GLU A 181 1.47 -9.81 19.33
N PRO A 182 0.49 -10.54 19.87
CA PRO A 182 -0.89 -10.49 19.39
C PRO A 182 -1.54 -9.12 19.63
N LEU A 183 -2.43 -8.70 18.72
CA LEU A 183 -3.17 -7.42 18.84
C LEU A 183 -4.07 -7.35 20.08
N VAL A 184 -4.48 -8.51 20.61
CA VAL A 184 -5.29 -8.62 21.82
C VAL A 184 -4.50 -9.41 22.87
N PRO A 185 -4.13 -8.83 24.01
CA PRO A 185 -3.47 -9.54 25.10
C PRO A 185 -4.44 -10.49 25.81
N ALA A 186 -3.91 -11.51 26.48
CA ALA A 186 -4.70 -12.54 27.18
C ALA A 186 -5.78 -11.96 28.12
N SER A 187 -5.48 -10.87 28.82
CA SER A 187 -6.41 -10.19 29.74
C SER A 187 -7.67 -9.59 29.09
N ARG A 188 -7.76 -9.60 27.75
CA ARG A 188 -8.91 -9.10 26.98
C ARG A 188 -9.53 -10.17 26.07
N ARG A 189 -9.22 -11.45 26.32
CA ARG A 189 -9.78 -12.59 25.59
C ARG A 189 -10.78 -13.30 26.48
N VAL A 190 -11.96 -13.57 25.96
CA VAL A 190 -13.11 -14.10 26.69
C VAL A 190 -13.61 -15.34 25.99
N GLY A 191 -13.48 -16.48 26.65
CA GLY A 191 -14.07 -17.74 26.21
C GLY A 191 -15.53 -17.87 26.61
N VAL A 192 -16.40 -18.20 25.65
CA VAL A 192 -17.80 -18.52 25.88
C VAL A 192 -18.08 -20.00 25.64
N SER A 193 -18.89 -20.59 26.52
CA SER A 193 -19.32 -21.98 26.40
C SER A 193 -20.38 -22.07 25.30
N GLU A 194 -19.94 -22.45 24.11
CA GLU A 194 -20.77 -22.92 23.01
C GLU A 194 -19.94 -23.79 22.07
N ARG A 195 -20.60 -24.57 21.21
CA ARG A 195 -19.91 -25.36 20.19
C ARG A 195 -20.77 -25.55 18.96
N THR A 196 -20.21 -25.21 17.81
CA THR A 196 -20.76 -25.50 16.49
C THR A 196 -19.82 -26.49 15.81
N GLY A 197 -20.36 -27.54 15.18
CA GLY A 197 -19.58 -28.51 14.43
C GLY A 197 -19.29 -28.05 12.99
N PRO A 198 -18.45 -28.80 12.25
CA PRO A 198 -17.98 -28.41 10.92
C PRO A 198 -19.08 -28.36 9.85
N LYS A 199 -20.21 -29.04 10.04
CA LYS A 199 -21.38 -28.99 9.15
C LYS A 199 -22.41 -27.93 9.59
N GLY A 200 -22.08 -27.13 10.61
CA GLY A 200 -22.95 -26.08 11.14
C GLY A 200 -23.96 -26.56 12.19
N GLU A 201 -23.91 -27.83 12.58
CA GLU A 201 -24.70 -28.40 13.67
C GLU A 201 -24.32 -27.76 15.02
N ILE A 202 -25.31 -27.50 15.87
CA ILE A 202 -25.05 -26.98 17.22
C ILE A 202 -24.80 -28.17 18.15
N LEU A 203 -23.56 -28.31 18.61
CA LEU A 203 -23.15 -29.36 19.55
C LEU A 203 -23.35 -28.91 21.01
N GLU A 204 -23.12 -27.63 21.29
CA GLU A 204 -23.40 -27.02 22.59
C GLU A 204 -24.04 -25.64 22.38
N PRO A 205 -25.26 -25.40 22.89
CA PRO A 205 -25.97 -24.14 22.64
C PRO A 205 -25.42 -22.99 23.47
N LEU A 206 -25.38 -21.78 22.89
CA LEU A 206 -25.04 -20.56 23.62
C LEU A 206 -26.15 -20.19 24.61
N GLY A 207 -25.98 -20.50 25.89
CA GLY A 207 -26.95 -20.22 26.95
C GLY A 207 -26.94 -18.78 27.50
N PRO A 208 -27.95 -18.40 28.32
CA PRO A 208 -27.97 -17.09 28.99
C PRO A 208 -26.74 -16.81 29.88
N ALA A 209 -26.17 -17.85 30.50
CA ALA A 209 -24.96 -17.72 31.32
C ALA A 209 -23.74 -17.29 30.48
N GLY A 210 -23.53 -17.92 29.32
CA GLY A 210 -22.45 -17.54 28.39
C GLY A 210 -22.59 -16.10 27.90
N LEU A 211 -23.81 -15.64 27.60
CA LEU A 211 -24.08 -14.25 27.23
C LEU A 211 -23.76 -13.25 28.36
N ARG A 212 -24.13 -13.59 29.61
CA ARG A 212 -23.81 -12.74 30.77
C ARG A 212 -22.32 -12.67 31.02
N LYS A 213 -21.61 -13.82 30.94
CA LYS A 213 -20.15 -13.90 31.06
C LYS A 213 -19.48 -13.00 30.02
N ALA A 214 -19.81 -13.20 28.73
CA ALA A 214 -19.28 -12.38 27.65
C ALA A 214 -19.51 -10.89 27.89
N ALA A 215 -20.72 -10.49 28.29
CA ALA A 215 -21.04 -9.09 28.53
C ALA A 215 -20.27 -8.49 29.73
N SER A 216 -20.11 -9.23 30.83
CA SER A 216 -19.38 -8.75 32.02
C SER A 216 -17.89 -8.62 31.75
N GLU A 217 -17.23 -9.70 31.35
CA GLU A 217 -15.78 -9.74 31.17
C GLU A 217 -15.34 -8.80 30.03
N THR A 218 -16.13 -8.73 28.95
CA THR A 218 -15.86 -7.76 27.88
C THR A 218 -15.96 -6.33 28.39
N ARG A 219 -16.95 -6.00 29.24
CA ARG A 219 -17.10 -4.65 29.80
C ARG A 219 -15.93 -4.29 30.72
N GLU A 220 -15.48 -5.23 31.55
CA GLU A 220 -14.37 -5.03 32.49
C GLU A 220 -13.07 -4.62 31.78
N SER A 221 -12.84 -5.13 30.57
CA SER A 221 -11.68 -4.76 29.74
C SER A 221 -11.71 -3.34 29.15
N ARG A 222 -12.82 -2.60 29.30
CA ARG A 222 -13.05 -1.24 28.75
C ARG A 222 -12.62 -1.12 27.27
N PRO A 223 -13.17 -1.96 26.38
CA PRO A 223 -12.76 -2.02 25.00
C PRO A 223 -13.20 -0.76 24.24
N GLN A 224 -12.50 -0.47 23.17
CA GLN A 224 -12.89 0.51 22.16
C GLN A 224 -13.54 -0.15 20.94
N ALA A 225 -13.36 -1.47 20.78
CA ALA A 225 -14.00 -2.30 19.76
C ALA A 225 -14.02 -3.77 20.24
N ILE A 226 -14.91 -4.58 19.67
CA ILE A 226 -15.08 -5.99 20.04
C ILE A 226 -14.93 -6.84 18.78
N ALA A 227 -14.15 -7.91 18.86
CA ALA A 227 -14.06 -8.97 17.86
C ALA A 227 -14.73 -10.24 18.41
N ILE A 228 -15.58 -10.87 17.61
CA ILE A 228 -16.21 -12.15 17.92
C ILE A 228 -15.78 -13.14 16.86
N GLY A 229 -15.18 -14.26 17.27
CA GLY A 229 -14.81 -15.33 16.36
C GLY A 229 -14.99 -16.68 17.01
N LEU A 230 -16.07 -17.36 16.63
CA LEU A 230 -16.37 -18.71 17.12
C LEU A 230 -15.94 -19.76 16.10
N LEU A 231 -15.71 -20.99 16.56
CA LEU A 231 -15.42 -22.10 15.66
C LEU A 231 -16.60 -22.38 14.74
N HIS A 232 -16.30 -22.69 13.48
CA HIS A 232 -17.28 -23.02 12.44
C HIS A 232 -18.41 -21.99 12.24
N ALA A 233 -18.21 -20.74 12.67
CA ALA A 233 -19.18 -19.67 12.47
C ALA A 233 -19.41 -19.33 10.98
N TYR A 234 -18.47 -19.71 10.10
CA TYR A 234 -18.65 -19.65 8.64
C TYR A 234 -19.77 -20.60 8.14
N ALA A 235 -19.96 -21.74 8.82
CA ALA A 235 -21.00 -22.72 8.49
C ALA A 235 -22.33 -22.36 9.17
N ASN A 236 -22.30 -21.97 10.45
CA ASN A 236 -23.49 -21.51 11.17
C ASN A 236 -23.21 -20.26 12.03
N PRO A 237 -23.63 -19.06 11.60
CA PRO A 237 -23.35 -17.80 12.30
C PRO A 237 -24.35 -17.46 13.42
N ALA A 238 -25.22 -18.39 13.83
CA ALA A 238 -26.29 -18.12 14.80
C ALA A 238 -25.77 -17.60 16.16
N HIS A 239 -24.75 -18.25 16.73
CA HIS A 239 -24.17 -17.86 18.01
C HIS A 239 -23.46 -16.51 17.95
N GLU A 240 -22.67 -16.24 16.90
CA GLU A 240 -22.03 -14.93 16.73
C GLU A 240 -23.05 -13.79 16.62
N ARG A 241 -24.14 -13.98 15.86
CA ARG A 241 -25.22 -12.97 15.76
C ARG A 241 -25.88 -12.71 17.12
N ARG A 242 -26.00 -13.73 17.97
CA ARG A 242 -26.58 -13.59 19.30
C ARG A 242 -25.64 -12.84 20.26
N LEU A 243 -24.33 -13.13 20.20
CA LEU A 243 -23.31 -12.39 20.94
C LEU A 243 -23.24 -10.92 20.51
N GLU A 244 -23.26 -10.63 19.20
CA GLU A 244 -23.25 -9.27 18.69
C GLU A 244 -24.42 -8.45 19.24
N ARG A 245 -25.64 -8.99 19.22
CA ARG A 245 -26.80 -8.29 19.80
C ARG A 245 -26.64 -8.01 21.29
N ALA A 246 -26.04 -8.92 22.05
CA ALA A 246 -25.80 -8.74 23.47
C ALA A 246 -24.71 -7.69 23.74
N LEU A 247 -23.61 -7.74 22.99
CA LEU A 247 -22.43 -6.91 23.17
C LEU A 247 -22.57 -5.51 22.57
N ALA A 248 -23.44 -5.33 21.56
CA ALA A 248 -23.75 -4.03 20.97
C ALA A 248 -24.25 -3.00 22.00
N ARG A 249 -24.85 -3.47 23.11
CA ARG A 249 -25.31 -2.64 24.24
C ARG A 249 -24.16 -1.92 24.96
N LEU A 250 -22.91 -2.32 24.75
CA LEU A 250 -21.73 -1.63 25.29
C LEU A 250 -21.38 -0.35 24.52
N GLY A 251 -22.07 -0.05 23.41
CA GLY A 251 -21.90 1.21 22.67
C GLY A 251 -20.60 1.31 21.86
N VAL A 252 -19.88 0.19 21.68
CA VAL A 252 -18.65 0.10 20.89
C VAL A 252 -18.86 -0.75 19.64
N PRO A 253 -18.08 -0.52 18.56
CA PRO A 253 -18.19 -1.32 17.35
C PRO A 253 -17.93 -2.81 17.61
N VAL A 254 -18.79 -3.67 17.05
CA VAL A 254 -18.67 -5.13 17.13
C VAL A 254 -18.38 -5.68 15.74
N THR A 255 -17.36 -6.52 15.62
CA THR A 255 -17.01 -7.24 14.40
C THR A 255 -17.22 -8.73 14.62
N ARG A 256 -18.03 -9.37 13.77
CA ARG A 256 -18.22 -10.82 13.73
C ARG A 256 -17.38 -11.47 12.64
N SER A 257 -16.75 -12.58 12.95
CA SER A 257 -15.91 -13.31 11.99
C SER A 257 -16.72 -13.80 10.79
N SER A 258 -17.94 -14.28 11.03
CA SER A 258 -18.84 -14.76 9.98
C SER A 258 -19.38 -13.67 9.06
N ALA A 259 -19.16 -12.38 9.38
CA ALA A 259 -19.59 -11.26 8.56
C ALA A 259 -18.43 -10.69 7.74
N VAL A 260 -17.23 -10.63 8.33
CA VAL A 260 -16.03 -10.08 7.68
C VAL A 260 -15.32 -11.14 6.82
N CYS A 261 -15.15 -12.35 7.34
CA CYS A 261 -14.41 -13.43 6.70
C CYS A 261 -15.18 -14.76 6.90
N PRO A 262 -16.26 -15.01 6.13
CA PRO A 262 -17.07 -16.22 6.25
C PRO A 262 -16.41 -17.45 5.60
N GLU A 263 -15.16 -17.72 5.96
CA GLU A 263 -14.35 -18.79 5.38
C GLU A 263 -13.76 -19.74 6.45
N VAL A 264 -13.36 -20.93 6.01
CA VAL A 264 -12.61 -21.92 6.81
C VAL A 264 -11.25 -21.36 7.26
N ARG A 265 -10.57 -22.09 8.16
CA ARG A 265 -9.32 -21.73 8.85
C ARG A 265 -9.52 -20.70 9.97
N GLU A 266 -9.65 -21.22 11.18
CA GLU A 266 -9.96 -20.48 12.40
C GLU A 266 -8.94 -19.38 12.73
N TYR A 267 -7.63 -19.63 12.59
CA TYR A 267 -6.61 -18.64 12.95
C TYR A 267 -6.64 -17.41 12.04
N GLU A 268 -6.62 -17.61 10.72
CA GLU A 268 -6.58 -16.54 9.72
C GLU A 268 -7.90 -15.76 9.70
N ARG A 269 -9.04 -16.45 9.83
CA ARG A 269 -10.35 -15.82 10.04
C ARG A 269 -10.38 -14.96 11.31
N LEU A 270 -9.88 -15.48 12.42
CA LEU A 270 -9.87 -14.77 13.70
C LEU A 270 -8.92 -13.57 13.67
N SER A 271 -7.72 -13.75 13.12
CA SER A 271 -6.73 -12.68 12.91
C SER A 271 -7.32 -11.55 12.07
N THR A 272 -7.98 -11.87 10.95
CA THR A 272 -8.68 -10.89 10.10
C THR A 272 -9.76 -10.12 10.86
N THR A 273 -10.54 -10.83 11.68
CA THR A 273 -11.64 -10.25 12.48
C THR A 273 -11.10 -9.29 13.54
N VAL A 274 -10.03 -9.70 14.23
CA VAL A 274 -9.33 -8.88 15.22
C VAL A 274 -8.71 -7.65 14.56
N ALA A 275 -8.01 -7.81 13.44
CA ALA A 275 -7.42 -6.70 12.69
C ALA A 275 -8.49 -5.70 12.24
N ASN A 276 -9.66 -6.18 11.78
CA ASN A 276 -10.77 -5.30 11.44
C ASN A 276 -11.25 -4.49 12.65
N ALA A 277 -11.56 -5.15 13.77
CA ALA A 277 -12.01 -4.49 15.00
C ALA A 277 -10.98 -3.47 15.52
N TYR A 278 -9.69 -3.82 15.42
CA TYR A 278 -8.57 -2.98 15.82
C TYR A 278 -8.51 -1.67 15.02
N LEU A 279 -8.87 -1.70 13.74
CA LEU A 279 -8.79 -0.56 12.83
C LEU A 279 -10.02 0.36 12.87
N ILE A 280 -11.20 -0.16 13.22
CA ILE A 280 -12.49 0.57 13.09
C ILE A 280 -12.44 1.97 13.72
N PRO A 281 -12.09 2.17 15.01
CA PRO A 281 -12.24 3.50 15.62
C PRO A 281 -11.43 4.59 14.93
N ARG A 282 -10.21 4.28 14.48
CA ARG A 282 -9.33 5.25 13.82
C ARG A 282 -9.77 5.52 12.38
N VAL A 283 -10.05 4.48 11.61
CA VAL A 283 -10.45 4.61 10.20
C VAL A 283 -11.85 5.23 10.07
N ALA A 284 -12.81 4.82 10.90
CA ALA A 284 -14.16 5.39 10.89
C ALA A 284 -14.15 6.88 11.24
N SER A 285 -13.34 7.29 12.22
CA SER A 285 -13.18 8.68 12.62
C SER A 285 -12.60 9.53 11.48
N TYR A 286 -11.57 9.02 10.81
CA TYR A 286 -10.96 9.62 9.63
C TYR A 286 -11.97 9.80 8.49
N LEU A 287 -12.64 8.72 8.08
CA LEU A 287 -13.60 8.74 6.98
C LEU A 287 -14.79 9.66 7.29
N THR A 288 -15.25 9.71 8.55
CA THR A 288 -16.33 10.61 8.96
C THR A 288 -15.93 12.08 8.81
N ARG A 289 -14.72 12.47 9.24
CA ARG A 289 -14.23 13.85 9.07
C ARG A 289 -14.07 14.20 7.59
N LEU A 290 -13.55 13.27 6.79
CA LEU A 290 -13.40 13.46 5.35
C LEU A 290 -14.75 13.64 4.65
N SER A 291 -15.73 12.77 4.92
CA SER A 291 -17.07 12.86 4.34
C SER A 291 -17.83 14.12 4.73
N ARG A 292 -17.63 14.65 5.95
CA ARG A 292 -18.25 15.93 6.36
C ARG A 292 -17.57 17.15 5.72
N GLY A 293 -16.28 17.04 5.41
CA GLY A 293 -15.48 18.14 4.90
C GLY A 293 -15.61 18.39 3.39
N THR A 294 -16.23 17.48 2.63
CA THR A 294 -16.39 17.62 1.17
C THR A 294 -17.83 17.44 0.73
N PRO A 295 -18.35 18.29 -0.17
CA PRO A 295 -19.66 18.10 -0.77
C PRO A 295 -19.67 17.03 -1.88
N ALA A 296 -18.50 16.55 -2.30
CA ALA A 296 -18.34 15.59 -3.38
C ALA A 296 -18.78 14.16 -3.00
N SER A 297 -19.16 13.36 -4.00
CA SER A 297 -19.49 11.95 -3.79
C SER A 297 -18.21 11.15 -3.58
N LEU A 298 -18.03 10.57 -2.40
CA LEU A 298 -16.80 9.88 -2.01
C LEU A 298 -16.95 8.36 -2.13
N GLU A 299 -15.96 7.71 -2.74
CA GLU A 299 -15.77 6.27 -2.80
C GLU A 299 -14.37 5.93 -2.29
N ILE A 300 -14.25 4.84 -1.53
CA ILE A 300 -12.99 4.40 -0.92
C ILE A 300 -12.43 3.21 -1.69
N VAL A 301 -11.16 3.28 -2.08
CA VAL A 301 -10.46 2.20 -2.80
C VAL A 301 -10.13 1.04 -1.84
N LEU A 302 -10.37 -0.18 -2.30
CA LEU A 302 -10.18 -1.44 -1.57
C LEU A 302 -8.96 -2.22 -2.09
N SER A 303 -8.43 -3.14 -1.27
CA SER A 303 -7.24 -3.97 -1.55
C SER A 303 -7.35 -4.84 -2.81
N HIS A 304 -8.56 -5.12 -3.27
CA HIS A 304 -8.81 -5.88 -4.50
C HIS A 304 -8.99 -4.96 -5.74
N GLY A 305 -8.68 -3.67 -5.64
CA GLY A 305 -8.75 -2.68 -6.73
C GLY A 305 -10.16 -2.17 -7.07
N GLY A 306 -11.14 -2.43 -6.22
CA GLY A 306 -12.50 -1.89 -6.37
C GLY A 306 -12.76 -0.75 -5.41
N THR A 307 -13.98 -0.21 -5.41
CA THR A 307 -14.37 0.90 -4.54
C THR A 307 -15.59 0.58 -3.69
N THR A 308 -15.77 1.25 -2.55
CA THR A 308 -16.97 1.14 -1.71
C THR A 308 -17.36 2.47 -1.06
N THR A 309 -18.52 2.52 -0.41
CA THR A 309 -18.96 3.74 0.29
C THR A 309 -18.13 3.96 1.57
N PRO A 310 -17.94 5.22 2.01
CA PRO A 310 -17.22 5.53 3.25
C PRO A 310 -17.83 4.85 4.47
N ALA A 311 -19.17 4.75 4.53
CA ALA A 311 -19.88 4.08 5.62
C ALA A 311 -19.55 2.59 5.72
N ARG A 312 -19.40 1.89 4.59
CA ARG A 312 -18.98 0.48 4.59
C ARG A 312 -17.50 0.33 4.87
N ALA A 313 -16.66 1.14 4.24
CA ALA A 313 -15.22 1.18 4.49
C ALA A 313 -14.89 1.41 5.98
N ALA A 314 -15.69 2.22 6.68
CA ALA A 314 -15.57 2.46 8.12
C ALA A 314 -15.92 1.24 9.00
N ARG A 315 -16.78 0.32 8.51
CA ARG A 315 -17.16 -0.93 9.21
C ARG A 315 -16.21 -2.09 8.90
N GLU A 316 -15.66 -2.11 7.69
CA GLU A 316 -14.77 -3.16 7.18
C GLU A 316 -13.38 -2.60 6.81
N PRO A 317 -12.69 -1.82 7.67
CA PRO A 317 -11.43 -1.16 7.32
C PRO A 317 -10.30 -2.10 6.92
N VAL A 318 -10.37 -3.38 7.32
CA VAL A 318 -9.39 -4.40 6.91
C VAL A 318 -9.34 -4.55 5.38
N THR A 319 -10.43 -4.27 4.66
CA THR A 319 -10.51 -4.30 3.20
C THR A 319 -9.77 -3.14 2.50
N GLN A 320 -9.23 -2.20 3.27
CA GLN A 320 -8.42 -1.08 2.78
C GLN A 320 -6.92 -1.31 2.95
N LEU A 321 -6.50 -2.40 3.61
CA LEU A 321 -5.09 -2.69 3.83
C LEU A 321 -4.36 -2.82 2.48
N LEU A 322 -3.43 -1.91 2.23
CA LEU A 322 -2.64 -1.84 0.99
C LEU A 322 -3.49 -1.56 -0.27
N SER A 323 -4.53 -0.72 -0.14
CA SER A 323 -5.40 -0.34 -1.26
C SER A 323 -4.79 0.69 -2.24
N GLY A 324 -3.83 1.52 -1.80
CA GLY A 324 -3.14 2.49 -2.67
C GLY A 324 -2.41 1.80 -3.85
N PRO A 325 -1.50 0.86 -3.58
CA PRO A 325 -0.78 0.09 -4.62
C PRO A 325 -1.69 -0.68 -5.58
N ALA A 326 -2.90 -1.05 -5.15
CA ALA A 326 -3.86 -1.76 -6.00
C ALA A 326 -4.32 -0.92 -7.20
N GLY A 327 -4.45 0.41 -7.03
CA GLY A 327 -4.72 1.33 -8.13
C GLY A 327 -3.55 1.35 -9.14
N GLY A 328 -2.32 1.46 -8.63
CA GLY A 328 -1.10 1.45 -9.43
C GLY A 328 -0.96 0.20 -10.28
N LEU A 329 -1.18 -0.98 -9.71
CA LEU A 329 -1.13 -2.26 -10.43
C LEU A 329 -2.10 -2.33 -11.60
N LYS A 330 -3.34 -1.86 -11.38
CA LYS A 330 -4.36 -1.82 -12.43
C LYS A 330 -3.93 -0.91 -13.58
N ALA A 331 -3.53 0.32 -13.25
CA ALA A 331 -3.09 1.29 -14.26
C ALA A 331 -1.84 0.79 -15.00
N ALA A 332 -0.91 0.13 -14.31
CA ALA A 332 0.27 -0.45 -14.92
C ALA A 332 -0.07 -1.60 -15.91
N ARG A 333 -1.01 -2.48 -15.58
CA ARG A 333 -1.55 -3.46 -16.54
C ARG A 333 -2.12 -2.77 -17.77
N ASP A 334 -2.92 -1.73 -17.58
CA ASP A 334 -3.58 -1.02 -18.69
C ASP A 334 -2.54 -0.34 -19.60
N VAL A 335 -1.49 0.26 -19.02
CA VAL A 335 -0.33 0.79 -19.75
C VAL A 335 0.40 -0.30 -20.52
N ALA A 336 0.68 -1.44 -19.90
CA ALA A 336 1.37 -2.56 -20.54
C ALA A 336 0.60 -3.06 -21.76
N ARG A 337 -0.70 -3.34 -21.59
CA ARG A 337 -1.59 -3.77 -22.68
C ARG A 337 -1.66 -2.76 -23.81
N ALA A 338 -1.78 -1.46 -23.48
CA ALA A 338 -1.79 -0.40 -24.49
C ALA A 338 -0.47 -0.27 -25.26
N CYS A 339 0.64 -0.79 -24.71
CA CYS A 339 1.94 -0.88 -25.38
C CYS A 339 2.21 -2.26 -26.01
N GLY A 340 1.22 -3.15 -26.06
CA GLY A 340 1.33 -4.47 -26.68
C GLY A 340 1.88 -5.58 -25.77
N PHE A 341 1.94 -5.38 -24.45
CA PHE A 341 2.43 -6.37 -23.49
C PHE A 341 1.27 -6.98 -22.69
N GLU A 342 1.06 -8.28 -22.83
CA GLU A 342 0.11 -9.05 -21.98
C GLU A 342 0.72 -9.43 -20.62
N ARG A 343 2.04 -9.55 -20.57
CA ARG A 343 2.82 -9.88 -19.37
C ARG A 343 3.60 -8.65 -18.91
N ALA A 344 3.48 -8.29 -17.64
CA ALA A 344 4.13 -7.11 -17.10
C ALA A 344 4.61 -7.33 -15.67
N LEU A 345 5.83 -6.86 -15.39
CA LEU A 345 6.30 -6.60 -14.03
C LEU A 345 5.98 -5.16 -13.68
N THR A 346 5.50 -4.91 -12.47
CA THR A 346 5.20 -3.57 -12.00
C THR A 346 6.18 -3.15 -10.92
N LEU A 347 6.65 -1.90 -10.99
CA LEU A 347 7.60 -1.32 -10.06
C LEU A 347 7.11 0.07 -9.66
N ASP A 348 6.43 0.17 -8.51
CA ASP A 348 6.03 1.43 -7.89
C ASP A 348 7.04 1.79 -6.79
N ILE A 349 7.87 2.82 -7.01
CA ILE A 349 8.82 3.27 -5.98
C ILE A 349 8.39 4.63 -5.45
N GLY A 350 7.94 4.61 -4.19
CA GLY A 350 7.59 5.80 -3.41
C GLY A 350 8.75 6.30 -2.54
N GLY A 351 8.41 7.20 -1.61
CA GLY A 351 9.38 7.72 -0.64
C GLY A 351 9.69 6.74 0.50
N THR A 352 8.83 5.78 0.79
CA THR A 352 8.95 4.88 1.97
C THR A 352 9.06 3.41 1.62
N SER A 353 8.47 3.01 0.48
CA SER A 353 8.31 1.61 0.09
C SER A 353 8.43 1.46 -1.42
N THR A 354 8.62 0.21 -1.83
CA THR A 354 8.47 -0.26 -3.20
C THR A 354 7.38 -1.32 -3.22
N ASP A 355 6.43 -1.19 -4.16
CA ASP A 355 5.37 -2.15 -4.41
C ASP A 355 5.59 -2.82 -5.78
N CYS A 356 5.60 -4.16 -5.79
CA CYS A 356 5.86 -4.98 -6.97
C CYS A 356 4.74 -6.00 -7.21
N GLY A 357 4.52 -6.34 -8.47
CA GLY A 357 3.54 -7.35 -8.88
C GLY A 357 3.88 -7.90 -10.26
N PHE A 358 3.35 -9.09 -10.57
CA PHE A 358 3.45 -9.71 -11.89
C PHE A 358 2.05 -9.92 -12.47
N VAL A 359 1.83 -9.37 -13.65
CA VAL A 359 0.56 -9.43 -14.37
C VAL A 359 0.75 -10.36 -15.57
N ALA A 360 -0.13 -11.35 -15.71
CA ALA A 360 -0.16 -12.27 -16.84
C ALA A 360 -1.59 -12.31 -17.40
N GLY A 361 -1.91 -11.36 -18.28
CA GLY A 361 -3.28 -11.15 -18.74
C GLY A 361 -4.15 -10.49 -17.66
N GLU A 362 -4.55 -11.23 -16.63
CA GLU A 362 -5.40 -10.73 -15.54
C GLU A 362 -4.59 -10.17 -14.36
N LEU A 363 -5.25 -9.40 -13.50
CA LEU A 363 -4.62 -8.88 -12.28
C LEU A 363 -4.37 -10.04 -11.31
N PRO A 364 -3.15 -10.17 -10.75
CA PRO A 364 -2.81 -11.26 -9.85
C PRO A 364 -3.56 -11.09 -8.53
N ARG A 365 -3.97 -12.20 -7.93
CA ARG A 365 -4.83 -12.20 -6.73
C ARG A 365 -4.42 -13.27 -5.75
N ARG A 366 -4.70 -12.98 -4.48
CA ARG A 366 -4.54 -13.92 -3.37
C ARG A 366 -5.61 -13.67 -2.31
N ARG A 367 -6.02 -14.73 -1.60
CA ARG A 367 -6.94 -14.62 -0.44
C ARG A 367 -6.22 -14.38 0.87
N ALA A 368 -5.16 -15.11 1.14
CA ALA A 368 -4.42 -14.98 2.38
C ALA A 368 -3.14 -14.19 2.13
N ARG A 369 -2.90 -13.14 2.92
CA ARG A 369 -1.65 -12.39 2.96
C ARG A 369 -1.27 -12.01 4.37
N GLU A 370 0.02 -11.85 4.63
CA GLU A 370 0.47 -11.26 5.88
C GLU A 370 0.55 -9.74 5.75
N VAL A 371 0.09 -9.02 6.77
CA VAL A 371 0.28 -7.57 6.92
C VAL A 371 0.70 -7.30 8.36
N ALA A 372 1.88 -6.68 8.53
CA ALA A 372 2.44 -6.37 9.85
C ALA A 372 2.58 -7.59 10.80
N GLY A 373 2.88 -8.78 10.25
CA GLY A 373 2.99 -10.02 11.02
C GLY A 373 1.65 -10.72 11.31
N PHE A 374 0.54 -10.23 10.77
CA PHE A 374 -0.79 -10.82 10.97
C PHE A 374 -1.35 -11.35 9.65
N PRO A 375 -1.84 -12.61 9.60
CA PRO A 375 -2.53 -13.11 8.42
C PRO A 375 -3.89 -12.43 8.27
N ILE A 376 -4.15 -11.96 7.06
CA ILE A 376 -5.40 -11.36 6.61
C ILE A 376 -5.94 -12.24 5.48
N GLN A 377 -7.08 -12.88 5.71
CA GLN A 377 -7.76 -13.77 4.78
C GLN A 377 -8.93 -13.04 4.13
N LEU A 378 -8.60 -12.20 3.15
CA LEU A 378 -9.55 -11.49 2.30
C LEU A 378 -8.97 -11.36 0.89
N PRO A 379 -9.83 -11.47 -0.15
CA PRO A 379 -9.42 -11.23 -1.53
C PRO A 379 -8.68 -9.90 -1.67
N SER A 380 -7.47 -9.97 -2.20
CA SER A 380 -6.63 -8.80 -2.48
C SER A 380 -5.84 -8.99 -3.75
N LEU A 381 -5.41 -7.88 -4.35
CA LEU A 381 -4.42 -7.95 -5.42
C LEU A 381 -3.10 -8.45 -4.83
N ASP A 382 -2.47 -9.35 -5.56
CA ASP A 382 -1.25 -9.99 -5.11
C ASP A 382 -0.05 -9.10 -5.44
N LEU A 383 0.25 -8.28 -4.44
CA LEU A 383 1.33 -7.31 -4.45
C LEU A 383 2.32 -7.64 -3.34
N HIS A 384 3.59 -7.48 -3.65
CA HIS A 384 4.67 -7.57 -2.68
C HIS A 384 5.22 -6.17 -2.38
N THR A 385 5.21 -5.80 -1.10
CA THR A 385 5.70 -4.51 -0.62
C THR A 385 6.97 -4.72 0.17
N ILE A 386 8.00 -3.92 -0.10
CA ILE A 386 9.24 -3.88 0.68
C ILE A 386 9.55 -2.47 1.19
N GLY A 387 10.25 -2.38 2.33
CA GLY A 387 10.72 -1.12 2.94
C GLY A 387 11.94 -0.50 2.25
N ALA A 388 11.98 -0.53 0.93
CA ALA A 388 13.03 0.08 0.11
C ALA A 388 12.38 1.15 -0.79
N GLY A 389 12.58 2.43 -0.50
CA GLY A 389 12.08 3.54 -1.29
C GLY A 389 13.06 4.71 -1.24
N GLY A 390 12.69 5.87 -1.79
CA GLY A 390 13.60 7.02 -1.87
C GLY A 390 14.10 7.51 -0.49
N GLY A 391 13.31 7.35 0.55
CA GLY A 391 13.61 7.76 1.92
C GLY A 391 14.17 6.65 2.80
N SER A 392 14.44 5.45 2.26
CA SER A 392 15.05 4.37 3.05
C SER A 392 16.42 4.81 3.57
N ILE A 393 16.61 4.66 4.87
CA ILE A 393 17.78 5.15 5.60
C ILE A 393 18.95 4.21 5.31
N ALA A 394 20.09 4.80 4.96
CA ALA A 394 21.36 4.10 4.85
C ALA A 394 22.10 4.18 6.19
N ALA A 395 22.47 3.04 6.75
CA ALA A 395 23.18 2.95 8.02
C ALA A 395 24.23 1.84 7.99
N VAL A 396 25.28 2.00 8.79
CA VAL A 396 26.27 0.94 9.05
C VAL A 396 25.89 0.25 10.36
N ASP A 397 25.82 -1.07 10.36
CA ASP A 397 25.58 -1.86 11.57
C ASP A 397 26.84 -1.96 12.45
N ALA A 398 26.73 -2.71 13.56
CA ALA A 398 27.86 -2.94 14.46
C ALA A 398 28.98 -3.79 13.84
N GLY A 399 28.67 -4.56 12.79
CA GLY A 399 29.63 -5.40 12.06
C GLY A 399 30.32 -4.68 10.89
N GLY A 400 29.99 -3.42 10.63
CA GLY A 400 30.57 -2.65 9.52
C GLY A 400 29.86 -2.83 8.17
N LEU A 401 28.73 -3.53 8.13
CA LEU A 401 27.97 -3.76 6.90
C LEU A 401 27.01 -2.59 6.62
N LEU A 402 26.89 -2.22 5.34
CA LEU A 402 25.92 -1.23 4.88
C LEU A 402 24.53 -1.86 4.79
N HIS A 403 23.56 -1.25 5.46
CA HIS A 403 22.13 -1.57 5.36
C HIS A 403 21.36 -0.38 4.81
N VAL A 404 20.38 -0.66 3.94
CA VAL A 404 19.46 0.35 3.41
C VAL A 404 18.02 -0.09 3.65
N GLY A 405 17.30 0.65 4.49
CA GLY A 405 16.01 0.24 5.02
C GLY A 405 16.14 -0.80 6.15
N PRO A 406 15.02 -1.33 6.69
CA PRO A 406 13.63 -1.05 6.31
C PRO A 406 13.10 0.30 6.86
N GLN A 407 13.88 0.96 7.73
CA GLN A 407 13.52 2.27 8.28
C GLN A 407 13.54 3.34 7.19
N SER A 408 12.58 4.27 7.26
CA SER A 408 12.45 5.38 6.31
C SER A 408 12.47 6.72 7.04
N ALA A 409 13.08 7.73 6.41
CA ALA A 409 13.11 9.10 6.89
C ALA A 409 11.76 9.85 6.69
N GLY A 410 10.81 9.27 5.93
CA GLY A 410 9.49 9.86 5.68
C GLY A 410 9.54 11.24 5.00
N ALA A 411 8.57 12.11 5.31
CA ALA A 411 8.55 13.50 4.86
C ALA A 411 9.24 14.48 5.82
N VAL A 412 9.27 14.14 7.11
CA VAL A 412 9.81 14.98 8.19
C VAL A 412 10.54 14.06 9.19
N PRO A 413 11.87 14.21 9.39
CA PRO A 413 12.74 15.21 8.77
C PRO A 413 12.95 15.00 7.26
N GLY A 414 12.70 13.79 6.74
CA GLY A 414 12.95 13.42 5.35
C GLY A 414 14.44 13.15 5.07
N PRO A 415 14.82 12.86 3.81
CA PRO A 415 16.20 12.77 3.36
C PRO A 415 17.06 13.99 3.74
N ALA A 416 18.37 13.83 3.88
CA ALA A 416 19.27 14.93 4.23
C ALA A 416 19.18 16.09 3.23
N CYS A 417 18.96 15.78 1.95
CA CYS A 417 18.79 16.71 0.86
C CYS A 417 17.53 17.58 0.99
N TYR A 418 16.61 17.29 1.92
CA TYR A 418 15.46 18.15 2.20
C TYR A 418 15.84 19.35 3.08
N GLY A 419 17.08 19.41 3.59
CA GLY A 419 17.60 20.54 4.35
C GLY A 419 17.07 20.66 5.78
N ARG A 420 16.52 19.58 6.33
CA ARG A 420 15.85 19.54 7.65
C ARG A 420 16.58 18.67 8.69
N GLY A 421 17.87 18.39 8.45
CA GLY A 421 18.69 17.56 9.35
C GLY A 421 18.39 16.05 9.28
N GLY A 422 17.91 15.56 8.14
CA GLY A 422 17.63 14.15 7.91
C GLY A 422 18.88 13.25 7.82
N PRO A 423 18.73 11.92 8.00
CA PRO A 423 19.80 10.93 7.79
C PRO A 423 20.10 10.74 6.29
N PRO A 424 21.24 10.09 5.92
CA PRO A 424 21.50 9.73 4.53
C PRO A 424 20.49 8.68 4.03
N THR A 425 19.94 8.89 2.83
CA THR A 425 18.97 7.98 2.20
C THR A 425 19.29 7.68 0.73
N VAL A 426 18.49 6.79 0.13
CA VAL A 426 18.53 6.50 -1.31
C VAL A 426 18.37 7.78 -2.17
N THR A 427 17.49 8.70 -1.77
CA THR A 427 17.31 9.99 -2.48
C THR A 427 18.56 10.86 -2.38
N ASP A 428 19.25 10.87 -1.22
CA ASP A 428 20.51 11.59 -1.09
C ASP A 428 21.56 11.06 -2.06
N ALA A 429 21.65 9.73 -2.20
CA ALA A 429 22.56 9.09 -3.14
C ALA A 429 22.22 9.48 -4.60
N LEU A 430 20.94 9.40 -5.00
CA LEU A 430 20.47 9.81 -6.33
C LEU A 430 20.79 11.29 -6.64
N VAL A 431 20.68 12.18 -5.65
CA VAL A 431 21.00 13.61 -5.79
C VAL A 431 22.52 13.82 -5.89
N VAL A 432 23.32 13.14 -5.08
CA VAL A 432 24.79 13.23 -5.11
C VAL A 432 25.35 12.70 -6.43
N LEU A 433 24.83 11.56 -6.92
CA LEU A 433 25.18 10.98 -8.22
C LEU A 433 24.62 11.78 -9.40
N GLY A 434 23.73 12.75 -9.18
CA GLY A 434 23.21 13.63 -10.22
C GLY A 434 22.09 13.04 -11.09
N ARG A 435 21.51 11.89 -10.70
CA ARG A 435 20.38 11.27 -11.42
C ARG A 435 19.07 12.04 -11.26
N ILE A 436 18.95 12.86 -10.21
CA ILE A 436 17.87 13.85 -10.03
C ILE A 436 18.42 15.22 -10.42
N PRO A 437 18.07 15.76 -11.62
CA PRO A 437 18.64 17.01 -12.10
C PRO A 437 17.98 18.21 -11.43
N GLY A 438 18.79 19.18 -10.99
CA GLY A 438 18.31 20.50 -10.52
C GLY A 438 18.38 20.72 -9.01
N GLN A 439 17.74 21.81 -8.56
CA GLN A 439 17.68 22.23 -7.15
C GLN A 439 16.31 21.99 -6.51
N SER A 440 15.39 21.26 -7.16
CA SER A 440 14.05 21.04 -6.61
C SER A 440 13.36 19.75 -7.10
N MET A 441 12.40 19.27 -6.30
CA MET A 441 11.50 18.14 -6.59
C MET A 441 10.04 18.58 -6.54
N ALA A 442 9.12 17.69 -6.98
CA ALA A 442 7.67 17.88 -6.91
C ALA A 442 7.20 19.19 -7.54
N GLY A 443 7.56 19.42 -8.80
CA GLY A 443 7.19 20.64 -9.54
C GLY A 443 7.79 21.94 -8.97
N GLY A 444 8.85 21.85 -8.17
CA GLY A 444 9.46 23.01 -7.51
C GLY A 444 8.99 23.24 -6.08
N ALA A 445 8.05 22.45 -5.56
CA ALA A 445 7.52 22.58 -4.21
C ALA A 445 8.55 22.29 -3.11
N LEU A 446 9.61 21.54 -3.42
CA LEU A 446 10.67 21.19 -2.48
C LEU A 446 12.03 21.52 -3.04
N ARG A 447 12.75 22.46 -2.41
CA ARG A 447 14.14 22.77 -2.77
C ARG A 447 15.09 21.75 -2.15
N LEU A 448 16.06 21.28 -2.94
CA LEU A 448 17.06 20.29 -2.54
C LEU A 448 18.38 20.94 -2.13
N ASP A 449 18.96 20.49 -1.02
CA ASP A 449 20.32 20.80 -0.58
C ASP A 449 21.26 19.63 -0.90
N ARG A 450 21.90 19.70 -2.08
CA ARG A 450 22.91 18.72 -2.51
C ARG A 450 24.13 18.68 -1.59
N ARG A 451 24.47 19.79 -0.92
CA ARG A 451 25.61 19.82 0.01
C ARG A 451 25.27 19.08 1.29
N ALA A 452 24.05 19.19 1.80
CA ALA A 452 23.58 18.39 2.93
C ALA A 452 23.64 16.89 2.63
N ALA A 453 23.15 16.48 1.45
CA ALA A 453 23.24 15.09 0.98
C ALA A 453 24.69 14.58 0.94
N ALA A 454 25.59 15.35 0.33
CA ALA A 454 27.01 15.01 0.22
C ALA A 454 27.69 14.89 1.59
N ARG A 455 27.37 15.78 2.55
CA ARG A 455 27.90 15.69 3.92
C ARG A 455 27.41 14.45 4.65
N ALA A 456 26.12 14.12 4.53
CA ALA A 456 25.53 12.95 5.17
C ALA A 456 26.14 11.65 4.61
N LEU A 457 26.30 11.55 3.30
CA LEU A 457 26.93 10.40 2.64
C LEU A 457 28.44 10.32 2.90
N ALA A 458 29.16 11.44 2.98
CA ALA A 458 30.56 11.43 3.41
C ALA A 458 30.72 10.92 4.85
N ALA A 459 29.77 11.25 5.74
CA ALA A 459 29.77 10.73 7.11
C ALA A 459 29.50 9.23 7.16
N LEU A 460 28.61 8.72 6.28
CA LEU A 460 28.39 7.29 6.09
C LEU A 460 29.65 6.61 5.55
N GLY A 461 30.28 7.16 4.50
CA GLY A 461 31.49 6.62 3.88
C GLY A 461 32.68 6.50 4.83
N ARG A 462 32.86 7.47 5.74
CA ARG A 462 33.86 7.37 6.83
C ARG A 462 33.66 6.13 7.72
N ARG A 463 32.41 5.72 7.94
CA ARG A 463 32.09 4.51 8.71
C ARG A 463 32.26 3.21 7.90
N LEU A 464 32.31 3.31 6.58
CA LEU A 464 32.51 2.20 5.64
C LEU A 464 33.98 2.09 5.21
N GLY A 465 34.92 2.27 6.14
CA GLY A 465 36.35 2.14 5.84
C GLY A 465 36.98 3.33 5.10
N GLY A 466 36.40 4.53 5.24
CA GLY A 466 37.00 5.76 4.70
C GLY A 466 36.60 6.12 3.27
N MET A 467 35.53 5.53 2.74
CA MET A 467 34.99 5.82 1.41
C MET A 467 34.58 7.29 1.25
N GLY A 468 34.70 7.79 0.02
CA GLY A 468 34.20 9.10 -0.37
C GLY A 468 32.67 9.15 -0.46
N ALA A 469 32.10 10.36 -0.59
CA ALA A 469 30.64 10.53 -0.70
C ALA A 469 30.04 9.90 -1.96
N LEU A 470 30.80 9.83 -3.06
CA LEU A 470 30.34 9.22 -4.32
C LEU A 470 30.30 7.70 -4.22
N GLU A 471 31.35 7.08 -3.69
CA GLU A 471 31.42 5.63 -3.48
C GLU A 471 30.34 5.17 -2.49
N ALA A 472 30.17 5.90 -1.38
CA ALA A 472 29.08 5.63 -0.44
C ALA A 472 27.70 5.78 -1.09
N ALA A 473 27.53 6.74 -2.01
CA ALA A 473 26.27 6.91 -2.75
C ALA A 473 26.01 5.74 -3.69
N ASP A 474 27.01 5.31 -4.48
CA ASP A 474 26.88 4.15 -5.37
C ASP A 474 26.54 2.88 -4.57
N GLY A 475 27.23 2.60 -3.46
CA GLY A 475 26.92 1.45 -2.60
C GLY A 475 25.52 1.49 -1.99
N VAL A 476 25.00 2.67 -1.62
CA VAL A 476 23.61 2.82 -1.16
C VAL A 476 22.61 2.46 -2.26
N ILE A 477 22.86 2.86 -3.51
CA ILE A 477 22.00 2.50 -4.64
C ILE A 477 22.06 1.01 -4.92
N GLU A 478 23.25 0.41 -4.93
CA GLU A 478 23.43 -1.02 -5.17
C GLU A 478 22.69 -1.89 -4.15
N VAL A 479 22.82 -1.58 -2.85
CA VAL A 479 22.10 -2.31 -1.79
C VAL A 479 20.58 -2.13 -1.91
N ALA A 480 20.11 -0.92 -2.23
CA ALA A 480 18.69 -0.66 -2.45
C ALA A 480 18.14 -1.45 -3.65
N GLU A 481 18.85 -1.43 -4.78
CA GLU A 481 18.48 -2.15 -6.01
C GLU A 481 18.54 -3.66 -5.82
N PHE A 482 19.48 -4.18 -5.01
CA PHE A 482 19.52 -5.59 -4.62
C PHE A 482 18.22 -6.04 -3.91
N HIS A 483 17.76 -5.28 -2.91
CA HIS A 483 16.50 -5.56 -2.22
C HIS A 483 15.29 -5.50 -3.16
N MET A 484 15.26 -4.50 -4.06
CA MET A 484 14.19 -4.35 -5.05
C MET A 484 14.18 -5.50 -6.08
N ALA A 485 15.35 -5.93 -6.55
CA ALA A 485 15.48 -7.07 -7.46
C ALA A 485 15.01 -8.38 -6.81
N ALA A 486 15.34 -8.59 -5.53
CA ALA A 486 14.83 -9.75 -4.77
C ALA A 486 13.29 -9.73 -4.67
N ALA A 487 12.68 -8.56 -4.42
CA ALA A 487 11.23 -8.40 -4.42
C ALA A 487 10.59 -8.71 -5.77
N LEU A 488 11.20 -8.26 -6.87
CA LEU A 488 10.73 -8.54 -8.23
C LEU A 488 10.85 -10.04 -8.58
N ARG A 489 11.91 -10.72 -8.15
CA ARG A 489 12.07 -12.18 -8.31
C ARG A 489 11.01 -12.96 -7.52
N ARG A 490 10.65 -12.50 -6.32
CA ARG A 490 9.59 -13.12 -5.50
C ARG A 490 8.21 -13.08 -6.14
N VAL A 491 7.89 -12.00 -6.86
CA VAL A 491 6.60 -11.90 -7.57
C VAL A 491 6.61 -12.54 -8.95
N SER A 492 7.79 -12.94 -9.46
CA SER A 492 7.95 -13.57 -10.78
C SER A 492 8.53 -14.98 -10.69
N VAL A 493 9.85 -15.10 -10.64
CA VAL A 493 10.60 -16.37 -10.70
C VAL A 493 10.17 -17.36 -9.62
N GLU A 494 10.00 -16.91 -8.38
CA GLU A 494 9.57 -17.79 -7.27
C GLU A 494 8.12 -18.30 -7.45
N ARG A 495 7.37 -17.74 -8.40
CA ARG A 495 6.02 -18.17 -8.78
C ARG A 495 5.97 -18.97 -10.08
N GLY A 496 7.14 -19.30 -10.65
CA GLY A 496 7.26 -19.99 -11.92
C GLY A 496 7.05 -19.09 -13.14
N GLU A 497 7.11 -17.76 -12.98
CA GLU A 497 6.93 -16.82 -14.07
C GLU A 497 8.28 -16.33 -14.63
N ASP A 498 8.47 -16.44 -15.94
CA ASP A 498 9.66 -15.89 -16.63
C ASP A 498 9.50 -14.38 -16.91
N PRO A 499 10.31 -13.49 -16.32
CA PRO A 499 10.21 -12.04 -16.49
C PRO A 499 10.82 -11.51 -17.80
N ARG A 500 11.61 -12.31 -18.55
CA ARG A 500 12.35 -11.82 -19.74
C ARG A 500 11.43 -11.35 -20.87
N GLY A 501 10.26 -11.99 -20.98
CA GLY A 501 9.22 -11.62 -21.95
C GLY A 501 8.21 -10.57 -21.44
N ALA A 502 8.37 -10.08 -20.21
CA ALA A 502 7.47 -9.10 -19.62
C ALA A 502 7.99 -7.66 -19.81
N GLY A 503 7.08 -6.70 -19.98
CA GLY A 503 7.44 -5.29 -19.90
C GLY A 503 7.56 -4.85 -18.43
N LEU A 504 8.67 -4.22 -18.04
CA LEU A 504 8.82 -3.63 -16.70
C LEU A 504 8.17 -2.25 -16.67
N VAL A 505 6.96 -2.16 -16.11
CA VAL A 505 6.26 -0.88 -15.92
C VAL A 505 6.78 -0.19 -14.67
N ALA A 506 7.58 0.86 -14.86
CA ALA A 506 8.21 1.62 -13.79
C ALA A 506 7.45 2.93 -13.53
N PHE A 507 6.98 3.10 -12.30
CA PHE A 507 6.20 4.26 -11.88
C PHE A 507 6.44 4.59 -10.40
N GLY A 508 5.67 5.54 -9.88
CA GLY A 508 6.02 6.21 -8.63
C GLY A 508 7.11 7.26 -8.86
N GLY A 509 7.42 8.03 -7.82
CA GLY A 509 8.34 9.17 -7.95
C GLY A 509 9.77 8.76 -8.30
N ALA A 510 10.20 7.57 -7.85
CA ALA A 510 11.55 7.07 -8.02
C ALA A 510 11.66 5.83 -8.93
N GLY A 511 10.55 5.29 -9.46
CA GLY A 511 10.58 4.06 -10.27
C GLY A 511 11.49 4.16 -11.48
N GLY A 512 11.40 5.26 -12.22
CA GLY A 512 12.21 5.52 -13.41
C GLY A 512 13.71 5.72 -13.13
N LEU A 513 14.12 5.95 -11.88
CA LEU A 513 15.53 6.13 -11.52
C LEU A 513 16.29 4.81 -11.36
N HIS A 514 15.56 3.73 -11.05
CA HIS A 514 16.10 2.38 -10.84
C HIS A 514 15.72 1.40 -11.97
N ALA A 515 14.77 1.78 -12.84
CA ALA A 515 14.17 0.87 -13.81
C ALA A 515 15.17 0.17 -14.75
N CYS A 516 16.16 0.89 -15.28
CA CYS A 516 17.15 0.29 -16.19
C CYS A 516 17.98 -0.80 -15.50
N ALA A 517 18.51 -0.51 -14.31
CA ALA A 517 19.33 -1.45 -13.54
C ALA A 517 18.54 -2.68 -13.09
N LEU A 518 17.29 -2.48 -12.63
CA LEU A 518 16.41 -3.58 -12.24
C LEU A 518 15.97 -4.43 -13.44
N ALA A 519 15.70 -3.81 -14.59
CA ALA A 519 15.42 -4.55 -15.82
C ALA A 519 16.62 -5.40 -16.26
N ASP A 520 17.83 -4.85 -16.19
CA ASP A 520 19.06 -5.61 -16.49
C ASP A 520 19.24 -6.80 -15.54
N SER A 521 19.05 -6.59 -14.23
CA SER A 521 19.18 -7.64 -13.21
C SER A 521 18.17 -8.79 -13.36
N LEU A 522 17.05 -8.55 -14.05
CA LEU A 522 15.98 -9.53 -14.30
C LEU A 522 16.00 -10.07 -15.74
N GLY A 523 16.85 -9.51 -16.61
CA GLY A 523 16.87 -9.85 -18.03
C GLY A 523 15.65 -9.31 -18.81
N CYS A 524 14.94 -8.31 -18.29
CA CYS A 524 13.85 -7.66 -19.02
C CYS A 524 14.43 -6.74 -20.11
N ALA A 525 14.05 -6.94 -21.36
CA ALA A 525 14.56 -6.15 -22.48
C ALA A 525 13.87 -4.77 -22.63
N VAL A 526 12.71 -4.59 -21.98
CA VAL A 526 11.83 -3.43 -22.16
C VAL A 526 11.39 -2.84 -20.82
N VAL A 527 11.56 -1.53 -20.67
CA VAL A 527 10.97 -0.72 -19.59
C VAL A 527 9.88 0.17 -20.18
N LEU A 528 8.73 0.21 -19.51
CA LEU A 528 7.61 1.08 -19.83
C LEU A 528 7.50 2.15 -18.75
N PHE A 529 7.78 3.40 -19.12
CA PHE A 529 7.66 4.56 -18.23
C PHE A 529 6.45 5.41 -18.67
N PRO A 530 5.27 5.26 -18.02
CA PRO A 530 4.04 5.89 -18.46
C PRO A 530 4.08 7.41 -18.36
N ARG A 531 3.15 8.09 -19.03
CA ARG A 531 2.87 9.50 -18.76
C ARG A 531 2.33 9.62 -17.33
N HIS A 532 2.72 10.64 -16.59
CA HIS A 532 2.32 10.84 -15.20
C HIS A 532 2.72 9.67 -14.30
N ALA A 533 3.94 9.14 -14.49
CA ALA A 533 4.43 7.97 -13.76
C ALA A 533 4.37 8.17 -12.24
N GLY A 534 4.67 9.38 -11.77
CA GLY A 534 4.58 9.74 -10.34
C GLY A 534 3.16 9.83 -9.77
N LEU A 535 2.12 9.66 -10.59
CA LEU A 535 0.70 9.77 -10.23
C LEU A 535 -0.11 8.54 -10.69
N LEU A 536 0.56 7.48 -11.14
CA LEU A 536 -0.11 6.35 -11.78
C LEU A 536 -1.09 5.65 -10.84
N SER A 537 -0.80 5.58 -9.54
CA SER A 537 -1.71 5.03 -8.53
C SER A 537 -3.00 5.86 -8.37
N ALA A 538 -2.88 7.19 -8.39
CA ALA A 538 -4.04 8.09 -8.39
C ALA A 538 -4.84 8.01 -9.71
N ILE A 539 -4.17 7.79 -10.86
CA ILE A 539 -4.83 7.49 -12.16
C ILE A 539 -5.60 6.16 -12.07
N GLY A 540 -4.99 5.14 -11.48
CA GLY A 540 -5.64 3.85 -11.25
C GLY A 540 -6.86 3.95 -10.34
N ALA A 541 -6.78 4.78 -9.30
CA ALA A 541 -7.92 5.11 -8.45
C ALA A 541 -9.00 5.87 -9.22
N LEU A 542 -8.63 6.89 -10.02
CA LEU A 542 -9.55 7.65 -10.88
C LEU A 542 -10.29 6.72 -11.85
N ASN A 543 -9.61 5.73 -12.42
CA ASN A 543 -10.17 4.78 -13.40
C ASN A 543 -10.77 3.54 -12.75
N GLY A 544 -10.81 3.48 -11.41
CA GLY A 544 -11.38 2.38 -10.66
C GLY A 544 -12.82 2.11 -11.11
N GLY A 545 -13.07 0.92 -11.64
CA GLY A 545 -14.44 0.46 -11.87
C GLY A 545 -15.04 0.04 -10.53
N SER A 546 -16.36 0.08 -10.40
CA SER A 546 -17.01 -0.45 -9.22
C SER A 546 -16.90 -1.96 -9.23
N ARG A 547 -16.33 -2.54 -8.18
CA ARG A 547 -16.18 -3.99 -8.03
C ARG A 547 -16.79 -4.45 -6.72
N ARG A 548 -17.52 -5.56 -6.75
CA ARG A 548 -18.05 -6.26 -5.58
C ARG A 548 -17.62 -7.71 -5.64
N GLU A 549 -17.35 -8.27 -4.49
CA GLU A 549 -16.94 -9.66 -4.36
C GLU A 549 -17.58 -10.27 -3.12
N ARG A 550 -18.06 -11.50 -3.28
CA ARG A 550 -18.58 -12.34 -2.20
C ARG A 550 -18.00 -13.72 -2.32
N SER A 551 -17.59 -14.29 -1.20
CA SER A 551 -17.10 -15.67 -1.11
C SER A 551 -17.80 -16.43 0.02
N ARG A 552 -17.80 -17.75 -0.10
CA ARG A 552 -18.29 -18.67 0.92
C ARG A 552 -17.53 -19.98 0.85
N SER A 553 -17.14 -20.51 2.01
CA SER A 553 -16.64 -21.89 2.09
C SER A 553 -17.78 -22.90 1.93
N VAL A 554 -17.55 -23.92 1.12
CA VAL A 554 -18.55 -24.94 0.79
C VAL A 554 -18.11 -26.35 1.14
N LEU A 555 -16.82 -26.71 0.97
CA LEU A 555 -16.29 -28.07 1.20
C LEU A 555 -17.14 -29.15 0.51
N ILE A 556 -17.21 -29.07 -0.82
CA ILE A 556 -18.06 -29.91 -1.69
C ILE A 556 -17.18 -30.55 -2.76
N GLU A 557 -17.46 -31.80 -3.16
CA GLU A 557 -16.74 -32.43 -4.27
C GLU A 557 -17.00 -31.68 -5.59
N ALA A 558 -15.97 -31.55 -6.44
CA ALA A 558 -16.07 -30.84 -7.71
C ALA A 558 -17.11 -31.46 -8.66
N SER A 559 -17.41 -32.75 -8.50
CA SER A 559 -18.45 -33.47 -9.25
C SER A 559 -19.88 -33.09 -8.84
N GLU A 560 -20.09 -32.47 -7.67
CA GLU A 560 -21.41 -32.04 -7.19
C GLU A 560 -21.82 -30.68 -7.77
N GLU A 561 -21.86 -30.58 -9.10
CA GLU A 561 -22.07 -29.31 -9.81
C GLU A 561 -23.37 -28.59 -9.43
N THR A 562 -24.45 -29.32 -9.09
CA THR A 562 -25.73 -28.73 -8.68
C THR A 562 -25.62 -27.97 -7.36
N SER A 563 -24.94 -28.55 -6.35
CA SER A 563 -24.75 -27.93 -5.04
C SER A 563 -23.85 -26.69 -5.15
N LEU A 564 -22.78 -26.78 -5.95
CA LEU A 564 -21.89 -25.67 -6.25
C LEU A 564 -22.59 -24.55 -7.02
N GLY A 565 -23.41 -24.91 -8.02
CA GLY A 565 -24.21 -23.97 -8.80
C GLY A 565 -25.16 -23.16 -7.91
N ARG A 566 -25.91 -23.83 -7.03
CA ARG A 566 -26.80 -23.16 -6.06
C ARG A 566 -26.03 -22.19 -5.16
N ALA A 567 -24.87 -22.60 -4.68
CA ALA A 567 -24.05 -21.75 -3.82
C ALA A 567 -23.55 -20.48 -4.53
N LEU A 568 -23.15 -20.62 -5.79
CA LEU A 568 -22.74 -19.49 -6.63
C LEU A 568 -23.93 -18.57 -6.96
N ASP A 569 -25.11 -19.12 -7.24
CA ASP A 569 -26.30 -18.33 -7.56
C ASP A 569 -26.76 -17.49 -6.35
N GLU A 570 -26.74 -18.05 -5.14
CA GLU A 570 -27.02 -17.32 -3.90
C GLU A 570 -26.03 -16.17 -3.67
N LEU A 571 -24.73 -16.45 -3.83
CA LEU A 571 -23.68 -15.42 -3.71
C LEU A 571 -23.81 -14.33 -4.78
N GLN A 572 -24.15 -14.71 -6.01
CA GLN A 572 -24.38 -13.79 -7.10
C GLN A 572 -25.54 -12.85 -6.81
N ALA A 573 -26.68 -13.38 -6.35
CA ALA A 573 -27.84 -12.57 -5.99
C ALA A 573 -27.49 -11.56 -4.88
N ALA A 574 -26.80 -12.02 -3.83
CA ALA A 574 -26.35 -11.15 -2.74
C ALA A 574 -25.37 -10.06 -3.21
N MET A 575 -24.42 -10.41 -4.09
CA MET A 575 -23.45 -9.49 -4.66
C MET A 575 -24.12 -8.45 -5.57
N LEU A 576 -25.05 -8.87 -6.45
CA LEU A 576 -25.78 -7.97 -7.35
C LEU A 576 -26.71 -7.01 -6.60
N ALA A 577 -27.21 -7.39 -5.42
CA ALA A 577 -28.01 -6.52 -4.56
C ALA A 577 -27.23 -5.29 -4.06
N GLU A 578 -25.89 -5.31 -4.10
CA GLU A 578 -25.02 -4.19 -3.71
C GLU A 578 -24.80 -3.17 -4.82
N PHE A 579 -25.21 -3.48 -6.05
CA PHE A 579 -25.27 -2.54 -7.16
C PHE A 579 -26.66 -1.92 -7.23
N SER A 580 -26.71 -0.66 -7.68
CA SER A 580 -27.99 0.00 -7.94
C SER A 580 -28.75 -0.74 -9.06
N PRO A 581 -30.10 -0.67 -9.09
CA PRO A 581 -30.88 -1.38 -10.10
C PRO A 581 -30.45 -1.09 -11.55
N SER A 582 -30.07 0.15 -11.85
CA SER A 582 -29.60 0.57 -13.19
C SER A 582 -28.21 0.05 -13.55
N GLU A 583 -27.41 -0.33 -12.56
CA GLU A 583 -26.06 -0.87 -12.77
C GLU A 583 -26.07 -2.38 -13.04
N ARG A 584 -27.01 -3.12 -12.44
CA ARG A 584 -27.00 -4.61 -12.44
C ARG A 584 -26.87 -5.22 -13.82
N ALA A 585 -27.56 -4.68 -14.83
CA ALA A 585 -27.53 -5.18 -16.21
C ALA A 585 -26.17 -4.99 -16.91
N ARG A 586 -25.30 -4.10 -16.39
CA ARG A 586 -23.98 -3.78 -16.96
C ARG A 586 -22.83 -4.48 -16.22
N VAL A 587 -23.14 -5.21 -15.15
CA VAL A 587 -22.14 -5.89 -14.33
C VAL A 587 -21.56 -7.06 -15.13
N ARG A 588 -20.26 -7.01 -15.39
CA ARG A 588 -19.51 -8.18 -15.83
C ARG A 588 -19.33 -9.11 -14.64
N LEU A 589 -19.84 -10.32 -14.79
CA LEU A 589 -19.84 -11.35 -13.78
C LEU A 589 -18.68 -12.34 -14.02
N GLU A 590 -17.98 -12.72 -12.95
CA GLU A 590 -17.02 -13.82 -12.95
C GLU A 590 -17.31 -14.73 -11.75
N ARG A 591 -17.25 -16.05 -11.98
CA ARG A 591 -17.41 -17.09 -10.96
C ARG A 591 -16.10 -17.86 -10.83
N TRP A 592 -15.66 -18.10 -9.59
CA TRP A 592 -14.39 -18.75 -9.29
C TRP A 592 -14.56 -19.76 -8.17
N ALA A 593 -13.63 -20.73 -8.13
CA ALA A 593 -13.56 -21.76 -7.12
C ALA A 593 -12.11 -21.92 -6.64
N GLU A 594 -11.94 -22.16 -5.35
CA GLU A 594 -10.70 -22.63 -4.74
C GLU A 594 -10.78 -24.14 -4.58
N VAL A 595 -9.87 -24.82 -5.27
CA VAL A 595 -9.95 -26.26 -5.49
C VAL A 595 -8.66 -26.92 -5.03
N ARG A 596 -8.78 -28.11 -4.44
CA ARG A 596 -7.64 -28.90 -3.98
C ARG A 596 -7.91 -30.39 -4.13
N TYR A 597 -6.86 -31.20 -4.05
CA TYR A 597 -7.04 -32.63 -3.80
C TYR A 597 -7.57 -32.86 -2.39
N ARG A 598 -8.43 -33.86 -2.21
CA ARG A 598 -8.91 -34.25 -0.88
C ARG A 598 -7.72 -34.59 0.02
N GLY A 599 -7.68 -34.00 1.21
CA GLY A 599 -6.57 -34.15 2.17
C GLY A 599 -5.38 -33.21 1.94
N GLN A 600 -5.35 -32.48 0.82
CA GLN A 600 -4.36 -31.42 0.58
C GLN A 600 -4.66 -30.20 1.47
N SER A 601 -3.61 -29.47 1.83
CA SER A 601 -3.72 -28.28 2.70
C SER A 601 -3.81 -26.95 1.96
N HIS A 602 -3.54 -26.92 0.64
CA HIS A 602 -3.46 -25.71 -0.17
C HIS A 602 -4.37 -25.80 -1.40
N GLU A 603 -4.93 -24.67 -1.80
CA GLU A 603 -5.88 -24.55 -2.90
C GLU A 603 -5.27 -23.85 -4.13
N LEU A 604 -5.79 -24.19 -5.31
CA LEU A 604 -5.63 -23.42 -6.54
C LEU A 604 -6.93 -22.66 -6.83
N SER A 605 -6.83 -21.35 -7.08
CA SER A 605 -7.98 -20.53 -7.48
C SER A 605 -8.14 -20.58 -8.99
N LEU A 606 -9.31 -21.04 -9.45
CA LEU A 606 -9.61 -21.28 -10.86
C LEU A 606 -10.98 -20.71 -11.26
N PRO A 607 -11.15 -20.29 -12.52
CA PRO A 607 -12.47 -19.95 -13.03
C PRO A 607 -13.43 -21.15 -12.92
N TYR A 608 -14.60 -20.91 -12.34
CA TYR A 608 -15.65 -21.91 -12.22
C TYR A 608 -16.38 -22.07 -13.54
N GLY A 609 -16.74 -23.30 -13.88
CA GLY A 609 -17.51 -23.67 -15.06
C GLY A 609 -17.30 -25.13 -15.43
N PRO A 610 -17.89 -25.60 -16.54
CA PRO A 610 -17.75 -26.98 -17.02
C PRO A 610 -16.28 -27.39 -17.13
N GLY A 611 -15.94 -28.60 -16.69
CA GLY A 611 -14.56 -29.13 -16.72
C GLY A 611 -13.62 -28.50 -15.70
N LEU A 612 -14.13 -28.04 -14.55
CA LEU A 612 -13.32 -27.48 -13.46
C LEU A 612 -12.22 -28.44 -12.98
N GLU A 613 -12.56 -29.72 -12.81
CA GLU A 613 -11.64 -30.76 -12.35
C GLU A 613 -10.45 -30.96 -13.30
N GLU A 614 -10.71 -31.09 -14.59
CA GLU A 614 -9.65 -31.24 -15.60
C GLU A 614 -8.80 -29.95 -15.73
N ARG A 615 -9.41 -28.76 -15.58
CA ARG A 615 -8.66 -27.51 -15.44
C ARG A 615 -7.73 -27.53 -14.23
N PHE A 616 -8.20 -28.04 -13.09
CA PHE A 616 -7.41 -28.16 -11.88
C PHE A 616 -6.21 -29.07 -12.07
N HIS A 617 -6.38 -30.26 -12.69
CA HIS A 617 -5.25 -31.14 -12.97
C HIS A 617 -4.19 -30.49 -13.86
N ARG A 618 -4.59 -29.79 -14.93
CA ARG A 618 -3.63 -29.10 -15.80
C ARG A 618 -2.86 -28.00 -15.06
N GLU A 619 -3.56 -27.19 -14.27
CA GLU A 619 -2.91 -26.11 -13.53
C GLU A 619 -2.00 -26.66 -12.42
N HIS A 620 -2.39 -27.74 -11.77
CA HIS A 620 -1.55 -28.43 -10.79
C HIS A 620 -0.26 -28.97 -11.43
N ALA A 621 -0.37 -29.61 -12.60
CA ALA A 621 0.79 -30.08 -13.36
C ALA A 621 1.69 -28.94 -13.82
N ARG A 622 1.11 -27.83 -14.30
CA ARG A 622 1.86 -26.64 -14.71
C ARG A 622 2.65 -26.04 -13.55
N ARG A 623 2.04 -25.95 -12.36
CA ARG A 623 2.62 -25.24 -11.21
C ARG A 623 3.57 -26.10 -10.37
N PHE A 624 3.27 -27.39 -10.23
CA PHE A 624 4.01 -28.30 -9.33
C PHE A 624 4.69 -29.47 -10.05
N GLY A 625 4.52 -29.60 -11.37
CA GLY A 625 5.14 -30.66 -12.17
C GLY A 625 4.42 -32.01 -12.17
N PHE A 626 3.27 -32.13 -11.50
CA PHE A 626 2.48 -33.37 -11.46
C PHE A 626 0.97 -33.11 -11.30
N ALA A 627 0.14 -34.12 -11.56
CA ALA A 627 -1.28 -34.12 -11.22
C ALA A 627 -1.69 -35.52 -10.72
N ASP A 628 -2.32 -35.59 -9.55
CA ASP A 628 -2.86 -36.83 -9.00
C ASP A 628 -4.33 -37.02 -9.40
N ARG A 629 -4.57 -37.64 -10.56
CA ARG A 629 -5.92 -37.91 -11.04
C ARG A 629 -6.67 -38.99 -10.24
N ARG A 630 -6.04 -39.64 -9.26
CA ARG A 630 -6.68 -40.67 -8.43
C ARG A 630 -7.35 -40.09 -7.19
N SER A 631 -6.86 -38.94 -6.72
CA SER A 631 -7.43 -38.23 -5.58
C SER A 631 -8.68 -37.44 -6.00
N GLY A 632 -9.74 -37.54 -5.20
CA GLY A 632 -10.94 -36.70 -5.36
C GLY A 632 -10.60 -35.21 -5.27
N VAL A 633 -11.37 -34.40 -5.99
CA VAL A 633 -11.14 -32.96 -6.10
C VAL A 633 -12.22 -32.22 -5.32
N GLU A 634 -11.81 -31.51 -4.28
CA GLU A 634 -12.69 -30.78 -3.37
C GLU A 634 -12.66 -29.28 -3.68
N VAL A 635 -13.84 -28.67 -3.75
CA VAL A 635 -14.02 -27.21 -3.78
C VAL A 635 -14.18 -26.72 -2.34
N VAL A 636 -13.20 -25.94 -1.89
CA VAL A 636 -13.15 -25.40 -0.52
C VAL A 636 -13.98 -24.12 -0.40
N THR A 637 -13.81 -23.22 -1.36
CA THR A 637 -14.43 -21.89 -1.38
C THR A 637 -14.93 -21.59 -2.78
N VAL A 638 -16.12 -21.01 -2.88
CA VAL A 638 -16.62 -20.42 -4.13
C VAL A 638 -16.70 -18.91 -3.97
N ASP A 639 -16.48 -18.19 -5.06
CA ASP A 639 -16.58 -16.73 -5.08
C ASP A 639 -17.21 -16.18 -6.36
N VAL A 640 -17.95 -15.09 -6.17
CA VAL A 640 -18.62 -14.38 -7.24
C VAL A 640 -18.18 -12.92 -7.24
N ARG A 641 -17.84 -12.45 -8.43
CA ARG A 641 -17.24 -11.15 -8.67
C ARG A 641 -18.09 -10.39 -9.66
N GLY A 642 -18.48 -9.18 -9.30
CA GLY A 642 -19.15 -8.25 -10.19
C GLY A 642 -18.26 -7.04 -10.42
N ALA A 643 -18.07 -6.66 -11.68
CA ALA A 643 -17.33 -5.46 -12.04
C ALA A 643 -18.11 -4.61 -13.04
N LEU A 644 -18.14 -3.30 -12.80
CA LEU A 644 -18.49 -2.30 -13.78
C LEU A 644 -17.20 -1.71 -14.36
N PRO A 645 -17.16 -1.43 -15.67
CA PRO A 645 -16.04 -0.70 -16.25
C PRO A 645 -15.89 0.67 -15.58
N GLY A 646 -14.64 1.14 -15.47
CA GLY A 646 -14.35 2.49 -15.05
C GLY A 646 -14.77 3.51 -16.11
N ASP A 647 -14.58 4.79 -15.81
CA ASP A 647 -14.67 5.82 -16.83
C ASP A 647 -13.52 5.62 -17.83
N GLU A 648 -13.81 5.68 -19.13
CA GLU A 648 -12.76 5.82 -20.13
C GLU A 648 -12.04 7.16 -19.88
N LEU A 649 -10.73 7.09 -19.69
CA LEU A 649 -9.93 8.30 -19.74
C LEU A 649 -9.83 8.75 -21.19
N PRO A 650 -9.73 10.08 -21.42
CA PRO A 650 -9.30 10.58 -22.70
C PRO A 650 -8.05 9.82 -23.13
N GLY A 651 -8.12 9.12 -24.27
CA GLY A 651 -6.93 8.63 -24.94
C GLY A 651 -5.97 9.81 -25.12
N GLY A 652 -4.66 9.58 -25.06
CA GLY A 652 -3.61 10.60 -25.08
C GLY A 652 -3.51 11.42 -26.38
N GLY A 653 -4.62 11.90 -26.93
CA GLY A 653 -4.76 12.80 -28.06
C GLY A 653 -4.88 14.28 -27.64
N ASP A 654 -4.32 14.68 -26.50
CA ASP A 654 -3.82 16.06 -26.43
C ASP A 654 -2.74 16.12 -27.50
N SER A 655 -2.99 16.90 -28.56
CA SER A 655 -2.10 17.12 -29.69
C SER A 655 -0.64 17.06 -29.25
N VAL A 656 0.08 15.99 -29.62
CA VAL A 656 1.52 15.99 -29.40
C VAL A 656 2.02 17.24 -30.11
N PRO A 657 2.74 18.15 -29.44
CA PRO A 657 3.15 19.39 -30.07
C PRO A 657 3.85 19.04 -31.37
N THR A 658 3.31 19.51 -32.50
CA THR A 658 3.97 19.46 -33.81
C THR A 658 5.19 20.38 -33.88
N ARG A 659 5.59 20.97 -32.75
CA ARG A 659 6.77 21.82 -32.61
C ARG A 659 8.04 21.00 -32.83
N ARG A 660 9.00 21.63 -33.52
CA ARG A 660 10.37 21.13 -33.78
C ARG A 660 11.26 20.97 -32.52
N LEU A 661 10.80 21.30 -31.31
CA LEU A 661 11.71 21.34 -30.14
C LEU A 661 11.77 20.00 -29.42
N GLY A 662 12.76 19.19 -29.82
CA GLY A 662 13.28 18.03 -29.07
C GLY A 662 14.61 18.31 -28.36
N GLU A 663 14.99 19.57 -28.23
CA GLU A 663 16.26 19.95 -27.61
C GLU A 663 16.23 19.74 -26.09
N PRO A 664 17.34 19.26 -25.50
CA PRO A 664 17.49 19.19 -24.05
C PRO A 664 17.31 20.58 -23.44
N ARG A 665 16.55 20.66 -22.34
CA ARG A 665 16.42 21.89 -21.54
C ARG A 665 17.74 22.25 -20.84
N ASP A 666 18.50 21.23 -20.47
CA ASP A 666 19.74 21.36 -19.70
C ASP A 666 20.65 20.14 -19.94
N THR A 667 21.86 20.16 -19.38
CA THR A 667 22.78 19.02 -19.32
C THR A 667 23.23 18.78 -17.88
N ALA A 668 22.90 17.62 -17.34
CA ALA A 668 23.34 17.20 -16.01
C ALA A 668 24.68 16.46 -16.06
N ARG A 669 25.49 16.60 -15.01
CA ARG A 669 26.61 15.69 -14.74
C ARG A 669 26.13 14.56 -13.85
N VAL A 670 26.25 13.33 -14.35
CA VAL A 670 25.80 12.12 -13.66
C VAL A 670 27.00 11.21 -13.42
N HIS A 671 27.17 10.74 -12.18
CA HIS A 671 28.14 9.71 -11.85
C HIS A 671 27.50 8.34 -12.07
N HIS A 672 28.13 7.51 -12.90
CA HIS A 672 27.64 6.18 -13.25
C HIS A 672 28.83 5.30 -13.63
N ASP A 673 28.92 4.10 -13.03
CA ASP A 673 30.01 3.15 -13.20
C ASP A 673 31.40 3.78 -12.99
N GLY A 674 31.58 4.51 -11.88
CA GLY A 674 32.86 5.12 -11.50
C GLY A 674 33.30 6.33 -12.34
N ARG A 675 32.46 6.84 -13.25
CA ARG A 675 32.81 7.97 -14.12
C ARG A 675 31.71 9.02 -14.20
N TRP A 676 32.11 10.26 -14.45
CA TRP A 676 31.19 11.36 -14.73
C TRP A 676 30.79 11.39 -16.21
N LEU A 677 29.50 11.31 -16.47
CA LEU A 677 28.88 11.41 -17.78
C LEU A 677 28.12 12.74 -17.90
N ARG A 678 28.03 13.27 -19.12
CA ARG A 678 27.11 14.37 -19.46
C ARG A 678 25.82 13.77 -19.98
N ALA A 679 24.72 14.00 -19.27
CA ALA A 679 23.40 13.51 -19.61
C ALA A 679 22.49 14.68 -20.01
N PRO A 680 21.95 14.71 -21.24
CA PRO A 680 20.95 15.70 -21.60
C PRO A 680 19.69 15.53 -20.76
N VAL A 681 19.07 16.66 -20.38
CA VAL A 681 17.85 16.69 -19.55
C VAL A 681 16.69 17.21 -20.39
N TRP A 682 15.71 16.36 -20.64
CA TRP A 682 14.47 16.75 -21.32
C TRP A 682 13.33 16.96 -20.32
N GLN A 683 12.45 17.90 -20.64
CA GLN A 683 11.17 18.05 -19.94
C GLN A 683 10.12 17.17 -20.61
N ARG A 684 9.45 16.33 -19.81
CA ARG A 684 8.45 15.37 -20.29
C ARG A 684 7.37 15.99 -21.18
N ALA A 685 6.89 17.18 -20.82
CA ALA A 685 5.84 17.91 -21.53
C ALA A 685 6.29 18.50 -22.88
N ALA A 686 7.61 18.59 -23.11
CA ALA A 686 8.18 19.17 -24.33
C ALA A 686 8.64 18.11 -25.34
N LEU A 687 8.48 16.81 -25.04
CA LEU A 687 8.95 15.75 -25.93
C LEU A 687 8.12 15.72 -27.24
N PRO A 688 8.76 15.69 -28.42
CA PRO A 688 8.05 15.56 -29.70
C PRO A 688 7.51 14.14 -29.91
N ALA A 689 6.51 13.99 -30.79
CA ALA A 689 5.84 12.70 -31.06
C ALA A 689 6.78 11.56 -31.47
N ARG A 690 7.87 11.91 -32.17
CA ARG A 690 8.88 10.96 -32.66
C ARG A 690 10.14 10.95 -31.80
N PHE A 691 10.05 11.36 -30.53
CA PHE A 691 11.19 11.39 -29.63
C PHE A 691 11.85 10.02 -29.53
N SER A 692 13.17 10.00 -29.78
CA SER A 692 14.04 8.85 -29.59
C SER A 692 15.40 9.36 -29.13
N ALA A 693 15.92 8.83 -28.04
CA ALA A 693 17.23 9.21 -27.52
C ALA A 693 17.96 8.01 -26.89
N PRO A 694 19.23 7.76 -27.23
CA PRO A 694 20.06 6.81 -26.51
C PRO A 694 20.46 7.38 -25.14
N GLY A 695 20.68 6.51 -24.17
CA GLY A 695 21.31 6.86 -22.91
C GLY A 695 22.82 7.15 -23.08
N PRO A 696 23.45 7.92 -22.17
CA PRO A 696 22.90 8.46 -20.93
C PRO A 696 21.98 9.67 -21.16
N GLY A 697 20.86 9.74 -20.44
CA GLY A 697 19.92 10.85 -20.54
C GLY A 697 18.88 10.88 -19.42
N ILE A 698 18.29 12.04 -19.15
CA ILE A 698 17.27 12.21 -18.10
C ILE A 698 16.00 12.81 -18.69
N VAL A 699 14.85 12.21 -18.40
CA VAL A 699 13.54 12.84 -18.65
C VAL A 699 12.92 13.22 -17.32
N ALA A 700 12.77 14.52 -17.08
CA ALA A 700 12.15 15.07 -15.89
C ALA A 700 10.64 15.29 -16.11
N GLU A 701 9.83 14.78 -15.20
CA GLU A 701 8.39 15.02 -15.08
C GLU A 701 8.09 15.62 -13.71
N GLU A 702 7.01 16.40 -13.58
CA GLU A 702 6.67 17.15 -12.36
C GLU A 702 6.64 16.27 -11.09
N GLY A 703 6.28 14.99 -11.22
CA GLY A 703 6.19 14.02 -10.12
C GLY A 703 7.13 12.81 -10.20
N ALA A 704 7.95 12.67 -11.25
CA ALA A 704 8.83 11.51 -11.44
C ALA A 704 10.04 11.84 -12.31
N THR A 705 11.11 11.07 -12.19
CA THR A 705 12.29 11.20 -13.06
C THR A 705 12.64 9.86 -13.68
N LEU A 706 12.93 9.86 -14.98
CA LEU A 706 13.43 8.71 -15.70
C LEU A 706 14.93 8.89 -15.98
N TRP A 707 15.73 7.93 -15.53
CA TRP A 707 17.12 7.78 -15.90
C TRP A 707 17.23 6.78 -17.06
N ILE A 708 17.69 7.26 -18.22
CA ILE A 708 17.99 6.42 -19.38
C ILE A 708 19.47 6.06 -19.28
N ALA A 709 19.77 4.88 -18.74
CA ALA A 709 21.14 4.43 -18.55
C ALA A 709 21.86 4.18 -19.89
N PRO A 710 23.20 4.25 -19.95
CA PRO A 710 23.96 3.78 -21.10
C PRO A 710 23.53 2.36 -21.54
N GLY A 711 23.43 2.14 -22.85
CA GLY A 711 22.96 0.87 -23.43
C GLY A 711 21.43 0.75 -23.57
N TRP A 712 20.67 1.70 -23.04
CA TRP A 712 19.22 1.82 -23.25
C TRP A 712 18.88 2.93 -24.24
N THR A 713 17.80 2.76 -24.99
CA THR A 713 17.26 3.80 -25.88
C THR A 713 15.80 4.03 -25.55
N ALA A 714 15.43 5.27 -25.22
CA ALA A 714 14.05 5.66 -24.95
C ALA A 714 13.36 6.11 -26.23
N ARG A 715 12.12 5.66 -26.45
CA ARG A 715 11.25 6.07 -27.56
C ARG A 715 9.88 6.45 -27.03
N LEU A 716 9.30 7.51 -27.56
CA LEU A 716 7.92 7.88 -27.24
C LEU A 716 6.95 7.02 -28.07
N HIS A 717 6.12 6.23 -27.38
CA HIS A 717 5.07 5.44 -27.99
C HIS A 717 3.81 6.30 -28.23
N GLY A 718 2.93 5.88 -29.15
CA GLY A 718 1.70 6.60 -29.50
C GLY A 718 0.71 6.77 -28.33
N THR A 719 0.83 5.94 -27.29
CA THR A 719 0.07 6.09 -26.03
C THR A 719 0.60 7.21 -25.12
N GLY A 720 1.72 7.83 -25.49
CA GLY A 720 2.46 8.77 -24.66
C GLY A 720 3.43 8.12 -23.69
N THR A 721 3.49 6.79 -23.58
CA THR A 721 4.46 6.05 -22.74
C THR A 721 5.87 6.13 -23.33
N LEU A 722 6.89 6.33 -22.49
CA LEU A 722 8.29 6.15 -22.92
C LEU A 722 8.64 4.66 -22.81
N VAL A 723 8.96 4.06 -23.95
CA VAL A 723 9.41 2.67 -24.06
C VAL A 723 10.92 2.69 -24.17
N LEU A 724 11.60 2.15 -23.18
CA LEU A 724 13.05 1.97 -23.24
C LEU A 724 13.33 0.56 -23.70
N VAL A 725 14.20 0.44 -24.70
CA VAL A 725 14.64 -0.83 -25.24
C VAL A 725 16.14 -0.96 -25.01
N ARG A 726 16.56 -2.12 -24.49
CA ARG A 726 17.96 -2.45 -24.31
C ARG A 726 18.60 -2.76 -25.66
N ALA A 727 19.69 -2.08 -26.02
CA ALA A 727 20.33 -2.20 -27.34
C ALA A 727 21.04 -3.55 -27.57
N ARG A 728 21.49 -4.22 -26.49
CA ARG A 728 22.02 -5.59 -26.50
C ARG A 728 21.70 -6.26 -25.15
N PRO A 729 21.23 -7.53 -25.13
CA PRO A 729 21.00 -8.25 -23.87
C PRO A 729 22.29 -8.25 -23.04
N ALA A 730 22.17 -7.96 -21.74
CA ALA A 730 23.32 -7.98 -20.85
C ALA A 730 24.01 -9.35 -20.94
N ARG A 731 25.34 -9.36 -21.12
CA ARG A 731 26.11 -10.55 -20.74
C ARG A 731 25.86 -10.72 -19.24
N GLY A 732 25.24 -11.83 -18.85
CA GLY A 732 24.94 -12.09 -17.44
C GLY A 732 26.20 -11.92 -16.58
N PRO A 733 26.03 -11.64 -15.27
CA PRO A 733 27.18 -11.55 -14.37
C PRO A 733 27.96 -12.86 -14.46
N ARG A 734 29.28 -12.75 -14.64
CA ARG A 734 30.20 -13.87 -14.50
C ARG A 734 30.28 -14.31 -13.05
#